data_AF-A0A950RQV2-F1
#
_entry.id   AF-A0A950RQV2-F1
#
_cell.length_a   1.000
_cell.length_b   1.000
_cell.length_c   1.000
_cell.angle_alpha   90.00
_cell.angle_beta   90.00
_cell.angle_gamma   90.00
#
_symmetry.space_group_name_H-M   'P 1'
#
loop_
_entity.id
_entity.type
_entity.pdbx_description
1 polymer ?
#
loop_
_entity_poly.entity_id
_entity_poly.type
_entity_poly.pdbx_seq_one_letter_code
_entity_poly.pdbx_strand_id
1 'polypeptide(L)'
;LWKKRSSRRQPRPNRPRQFRRTLLLEQLEDRTAPALVTWTGLAGDSNWDTAANWSGNAAPTSSDDVQISNSSVTLDHAATVNSLFLSGGSLSIAQDFSTTTDLTLGGKLTGPGNISVNGLFTWLNGGDLQGPQGSSLTAEGGISIPGSALSLTLDGRTLNNVASAVWQGSPSAASATMATLNGAVINNQAGASFLLQSSSGEQLSFQDQTWNGAEGTFNNAGLLEVQGANAGVGMQVISSGAICLDSGSLGLGDDYPKAGADQTYSGSIWAAPNTSLAFNGYNIDFTSSASVDAAAVAFSGYVTFEGSYSASQQTSLQGGYVTFSGPVTNLGVLKVNQATLTFATPGLDQVKASSVVLSRGVLSSNGNLQLNDSGAYSQDASSALNLELTQNNAAAGDAQITVAGLVSLAGYLHLNLGSQSPLVLAGPITLINNQGTSPVNGTFSGDSEGSLVSVGGYYFFLSYVGGDGNDVVLSQEQITVTGVKVNYDSNPHPASGTALGAESPTPANLTSELHLAYSTDGGKTFSRNSPVNAGTYEVYYTFDGDSNHYSIPTETDSHQAVVIGKVTPTFSAVGTTIITDGTPSLKLSGTISYGSLIPTGSVTVTVDSVIQMVPIAPDGSFSATFATKSLNVGTHSVSFSYGGDQNFTGATTSGSLDDTYAVLVMFDQGHAKHAGSTLPIQIALGTVGGQDVSSSGVTVTALGIAATTDTTDTVGAIDPSAIGTLTPVQAAGGSNPNNVFRFQGGANPFYMYNLKIPQGLAAGTYRLYFSITSDPLDHWVTFTVD
;
A
#
# COMPACT_ATOMS: atom_id res chain seq x y z
N LEU A 1 -83.65 -128.82 -38.91
CA LEU A 1 -85.00 -128.27 -39.17
C LEU A 1 -84.91 -126.77 -39.37
N TRP A 2 -85.75 -126.29 -40.27
CA TRP A 2 -85.78 -125.00 -40.98
C TRP A 2 -86.06 -123.74 -40.14
N LYS A 3 -85.58 -122.57 -40.66
CA LYS A 3 -86.18 -121.20 -40.60
C LYS A 3 -86.15 -120.48 -39.23
N LYS A 4 -86.08 -119.14 -39.10
CA LYS A 4 -86.17 -117.98 -40.03
C LYS A 4 -85.56 -116.72 -39.33
N ARG A 5 -85.20 -115.73 -40.15
CA ARG A 5 -84.56 -114.42 -39.90
C ARG A 5 -85.29 -113.47 -38.93
N SER A 6 -84.55 -112.60 -38.21
CA SER A 6 -84.56 -111.13 -38.40
C SER A 6 -83.49 -110.36 -37.58
N SER A 7 -82.94 -109.31 -38.23
CA SER A 7 -82.11 -108.16 -37.80
C SER A 7 -81.26 -108.20 -36.52
N ARG A 8 -79.92 -108.23 -36.68
CA ARG A 8 -78.94 -107.81 -35.65
C ARG A 8 -78.40 -106.41 -35.96
N ARG A 9 -78.67 -105.44 -35.07
CA ARG A 9 -77.89 -104.20 -34.94
C ARG A 9 -76.60 -104.51 -34.18
N GLN A 10 -75.46 -104.05 -34.67
CA GLN A 10 -74.15 -104.24 -34.04
C GLN A 10 -73.94 -103.30 -32.84
N PRO A 11 -73.40 -103.79 -31.71
CA PRO A 11 -72.82 -102.96 -30.65
C PRO A 11 -71.34 -102.67 -30.92
N ARG A 12 -70.94 -101.40 -30.74
CA ARG A 12 -69.55 -100.91 -30.82
C ARG A 12 -68.71 -101.37 -29.60
N PRO A 13 -67.40 -101.60 -29.77
CA PRO A 13 -66.51 -102.07 -28.71
C PRO A 13 -66.11 -100.98 -27.69
N ASN A 14 -65.99 -101.38 -26.43
CA ASN A 14 -65.62 -100.55 -25.27
C ASN A 14 -64.16 -100.07 -25.31
N ARG A 15 -63.95 -98.77 -25.03
CA ARG A 15 -62.64 -98.12 -24.83
C ARG A 15 -62.10 -98.31 -23.40
N PRO A 16 -60.76 -98.26 -23.19
CA PRO A 16 -60.12 -98.51 -21.89
C PRO A 16 -60.26 -97.33 -20.90
N ARG A 17 -60.28 -97.65 -19.60
CA ARG A 17 -60.43 -96.74 -18.46
C ARG A 17 -59.21 -95.82 -18.29
N GLN A 18 -59.43 -94.50 -18.30
CA GLN A 18 -58.43 -93.48 -17.99
C GLN A 18 -58.30 -93.25 -16.48
N PHE A 19 -57.06 -93.12 -16.01
CA PHE A 19 -56.69 -92.69 -14.67
C PHE A 19 -57.23 -91.28 -14.38
N ARG A 20 -57.97 -91.10 -13.27
CA ARG A 20 -58.37 -89.78 -12.76
C ARG A 20 -57.13 -89.07 -12.20
N ARG A 21 -56.64 -88.04 -12.89
CA ARG A 21 -55.77 -87.01 -12.30
C ARG A 21 -56.66 -86.02 -11.56
N THR A 22 -56.49 -85.90 -10.26
CA THR A 22 -57.10 -84.84 -9.45
C THR A 22 -56.48 -83.52 -9.89
N LEU A 23 -57.27 -82.59 -10.45
CA LEU A 23 -56.83 -81.23 -10.69
C LEU A 23 -56.74 -80.52 -9.35
N LEU A 24 -55.54 -80.20 -8.89
CA LEU A 24 -55.34 -79.13 -7.91
C LEU A 24 -55.35 -77.82 -8.69
N LEU A 25 -56.36 -76.98 -8.46
CA LEU A 25 -56.24 -75.56 -8.76
C LEU A 25 -55.39 -74.97 -7.64
N GLU A 26 -54.16 -74.61 -7.94
CA GLU A 26 -53.42 -73.61 -7.18
C GLU A 26 -53.99 -72.25 -7.60
N GLN A 27 -54.51 -71.48 -6.63
CA GLN A 27 -54.94 -70.10 -6.86
C GLN A 27 -53.68 -69.32 -7.23
N LEU A 28 -53.50 -69.04 -8.52
CA LEU A 28 -52.63 -67.95 -8.96
C LEU A 28 -53.18 -66.69 -8.29
N GLU A 29 -52.30 -65.97 -7.59
CA GLU A 29 -52.45 -64.60 -7.06
C GLU A 29 -53.79 -63.91 -7.38
N ASP A 30 -54.55 -63.51 -6.35
CA ASP A 30 -55.72 -62.63 -6.53
C ASP A 30 -55.23 -61.31 -7.16
N ARG A 31 -55.34 -61.23 -8.49
CA ARG A 31 -55.16 -59.97 -9.21
C ARG A 31 -56.47 -59.20 -9.11
N THR A 32 -56.71 -58.59 -7.96
CA THR A 32 -57.64 -57.46 -7.86
C THR A 32 -56.98 -56.30 -8.61
N ALA A 33 -57.21 -56.23 -9.92
CA ALA A 33 -56.91 -55.01 -10.65
C ALA A 33 -57.75 -53.87 -10.05
N PRO A 34 -57.18 -52.67 -9.86
CA PRO A 34 -57.95 -51.50 -9.44
C PRO A 34 -59.23 -51.35 -10.27
N ALA A 35 -60.37 -51.09 -9.61
CA ALA A 35 -61.62 -50.90 -10.31
C ALA A 35 -61.70 -49.44 -10.79
N LEU A 36 -61.98 -49.23 -12.08
CA LEU A 36 -62.27 -47.89 -12.61
C LEU A 36 -63.63 -47.43 -12.08
N VAL A 37 -63.64 -46.35 -11.31
CA VAL A 37 -64.83 -45.73 -10.73
C VAL A 37 -65.00 -44.33 -11.32
N THR A 38 -66.08 -44.12 -12.06
CA THR A 38 -66.32 -42.88 -12.81
C THR A 38 -67.44 -42.06 -12.20
N TRP A 39 -67.24 -40.75 -12.07
CA TRP A 39 -68.29 -39.83 -11.66
C TRP A 39 -69.40 -39.75 -12.71
N THR A 40 -70.63 -40.01 -12.28
CA THR A 40 -71.85 -39.97 -13.10
C THR A 40 -72.76 -38.80 -12.71
N GLY A 41 -72.70 -38.32 -11.47
CA GLY A 41 -73.55 -37.25 -10.95
C GLY A 41 -75.05 -37.58 -10.89
N LEU A 42 -75.43 -38.85 -11.01
CA LEU A 42 -76.84 -39.26 -11.12
C LEU A 42 -77.66 -39.03 -9.86
N ALA A 43 -77.05 -38.82 -8.69
CA ALA A 43 -77.77 -38.46 -7.48
C ALA A 43 -78.23 -37.00 -7.46
N GLY A 44 -77.70 -36.15 -8.36
CA GLY A 44 -78.07 -34.75 -8.48
C GLY A 44 -77.41 -33.81 -7.47
N ASP A 45 -76.44 -34.31 -6.70
CA ASP A 45 -75.57 -33.52 -5.82
C ASP A 45 -74.09 -33.62 -6.26
N SER A 46 -73.22 -32.82 -5.64
CA SER A 46 -71.77 -32.80 -5.91
C SER A 46 -70.96 -33.55 -4.86
N ASN A 47 -71.58 -34.37 -4.01
CA ASN A 47 -70.91 -34.98 -2.86
C ASN A 47 -70.17 -36.27 -3.27
N TRP A 48 -68.86 -36.33 -2.97
CA TRP A 48 -68.01 -37.51 -3.19
C TRP A 48 -68.57 -38.77 -2.53
N ASP A 49 -69.17 -38.65 -1.34
CA ASP A 49 -69.64 -39.80 -0.56
C ASP A 49 -71.00 -40.35 -1.01
N THR A 50 -71.74 -39.60 -1.82
CA THR A 50 -73.02 -40.08 -2.33
C THR A 50 -72.77 -41.20 -3.34
N ALA A 51 -72.91 -42.45 -2.89
CA ALA A 51 -72.64 -43.66 -3.66
C ALA A 51 -73.30 -43.67 -5.07
N ALA A 52 -74.52 -43.13 -5.19
CA ALA A 52 -75.26 -43.04 -6.45
C ALA A 52 -74.66 -42.06 -7.48
N ASN A 53 -73.66 -41.25 -7.10
CA ASN A 53 -72.89 -40.45 -8.05
C ASN A 53 -71.81 -41.24 -8.78
N TRP A 54 -71.54 -42.50 -8.43
CA TRP A 54 -70.45 -43.29 -9.01
C TRP A 54 -70.96 -44.50 -9.81
N SER A 55 -70.23 -44.87 -10.87
CA SER A 55 -70.60 -45.95 -11.81
C SER A 55 -70.81 -47.33 -11.18
N GLY A 56 -70.25 -47.57 -9.99
CA GLY A 56 -70.42 -48.80 -9.19
C GLY A 56 -71.46 -48.70 -8.07
N ASN A 57 -72.15 -47.55 -7.95
CA ASN A 57 -73.04 -47.23 -6.84
C ASN A 57 -72.36 -47.38 -5.46
N ALA A 58 -71.09 -46.97 -5.37
CA ALA A 58 -70.25 -46.98 -4.18
C ALA A 58 -69.21 -45.85 -4.29
N ALA A 59 -68.90 -45.18 -3.17
CA ALA A 59 -67.86 -44.16 -3.13
C ALA A 59 -66.45 -44.79 -3.32
N PRO A 60 -65.50 -44.10 -3.98
CA PRO A 60 -64.15 -44.62 -4.20
C PRO A 60 -63.37 -44.92 -2.92
N THR A 61 -62.51 -45.92 -3.01
CA THR A 61 -61.59 -46.39 -1.96
C THR A 61 -60.14 -46.38 -2.46
N SER A 62 -59.20 -46.76 -1.61
CA SER A 62 -57.76 -46.79 -1.94
C SER A 62 -57.38 -47.77 -3.05
N SER A 63 -58.25 -48.72 -3.41
CA SER A 63 -58.03 -49.64 -4.52
C SER A 63 -58.61 -49.18 -5.85
N ASP A 64 -59.24 -48.01 -5.91
CA ASP A 64 -60.01 -47.59 -7.07
C ASP A 64 -59.28 -46.55 -7.91
N ASP A 65 -59.39 -46.70 -9.23
CA ASP A 65 -58.96 -45.69 -10.21
C ASP A 65 -60.11 -44.71 -10.42
N VAL A 66 -59.95 -43.46 -10.02
CA VAL A 66 -61.03 -42.48 -10.04
C VAL A 66 -60.97 -41.62 -11.29
N GLN A 67 -62.08 -41.53 -12.00
CA GLN A 67 -62.24 -40.62 -13.14
C GLN A 67 -63.35 -39.61 -12.90
N ILE A 68 -63.00 -38.32 -13.02
CA ILE A 68 -63.95 -37.21 -13.02
C ILE A 68 -63.78 -36.44 -14.33
N SER A 69 -64.88 -36.29 -15.06
CA SER A 69 -64.89 -35.60 -16.35
C SER A 69 -65.94 -34.50 -16.36
N ASN A 70 -65.50 -33.25 -16.52
CA ASN A 70 -66.35 -32.07 -16.72
C ASN A 70 -67.46 -31.88 -15.68
N SER A 71 -67.22 -32.34 -14.44
CA SER A 71 -68.17 -32.29 -13.33
C SER A 71 -67.56 -31.55 -12.14
N SER A 72 -68.39 -31.02 -11.25
CA SER A 72 -67.95 -30.40 -9.99
C SER A 72 -68.24 -31.33 -8.82
N VAL A 73 -67.19 -31.72 -8.10
CA VAL A 73 -67.21 -32.68 -7.00
C VAL A 73 -66.61 -32.05 -5.74
N THR A 74 -67.18 -32.37 -4.58
CA THR A 74 -66.69 -31.93 -3.26
C THR A 74 -66.38 -33.16 -2.43
N LEU A 75 -65.16 -33.21 -1.90
CA LEU A 75 -64.67 -34.19 -0.93
C LEU A 75 -64.39 -33.44 0.39
N ASP A 76 -65.18 -33.73 1.43
CA ASP A 76 -65.15 -33.00 2.71
C ASP A 76 -64.36 -33.72 3.83
N HIS A 77 -63.91 -34.95 3.57
CA HIS A 77 -63.08 -35.76 4.46
C HIS A 77 -61.76 -36.19 3.80
N ALA A 78 -60.84 -36.73 4.60
CA ALA A 78 -59.57 -37.23 4.08
C ALA A 78 -59.78 -38.54 3.32
N ALA A 79 -59.19 -38.69 2.14
CA ALA A 79 -59.36 -39.89 1.31
C ALA A 79 -58.09 -40.31 0.58
N THR A 80 -58.00 -41.61 0.31
CA THR A 80 -56.95 -42.20 -0.51
C THR A 80 -57.59 -42.98 -1.64
N VAL A 81 -57.07 -42.83 -2.86
CA VAL A 81 -57.48 -43.59 -4.05
C VAL A 81 -56.25 -44.19 -4.74
N ASN A 82 -56.45 -45.14 -5.66
CA ASN A 82 -55.31 -45.69 -6.40
C ASN A 82 -54.75 -44.65 -7.37
N SER A 83 -55.59 -44.10 -8.25
CA SER A 83 -55.24 -43.01 -9.16
C SER A 83 -56.40 -42.02 -9.29
N LEU A 84 -56.11 -40.80 -9.76
CA LEU A 84 -57.13 -39.80 -10.08
C LEU A 84 -56.87 -39.20 -11.47
N PHE A 85 -57.86 -39.30 -12.35
CA PHE A 85 -57.89 -38.63 -13.66
C PHE A 85 -59.01 -37.58 -13.67
N LEU A 86 -58.63 -36.31 -13.50
CA LEU A 86 -59.53 -35.16 -13.58
C LEU A 86 -59.38 -34.51 -14.96
N SER A 87 -60.20 -34.91 -15.94
CA SER A 87 -60.05 -34.48 -17.34
C SER A 87 -60.62 -33.08 -17.63
N GLY A 88 -61.25 -32.46 -16.65
CA GLY A 88 -62.00 -31.19 -16.74
C GLY A 88 -62.99 -31.09 -15.57
N GLY A 89 -63.65 -29.94 -15.41
CA GLY A 89 -64.52 -29.70 -14.23
C GLY A 89 -63.72 -29.34 -12.99
N SER A 90 -64.26 -29.58 -11.79
CA SER A 90 -63.59 -29.25 -10.52
C SER A 90 -63.70 -30.33 -9.45
N LEU A 91 -62.64 -30.51 -8.66
CA LEU A 91 -62.64 -31.28 -7.42
C LEU A 91 -62.17 -30.38 -6.27
N SER A 92 -63.03 -30.17 -5.28
CA SER A 92 -62.73 -29.42 -4.06
C SER A 92 -62.44 -30.36 -2.91
N ILE A 93 -61.24 -30.26 -2.33
CA ILE A 93 -60.70 -31.16 -1.30
C ILE A 93 -60.57 -30.39 0.02
N ALA A 94 -61.40 -30.71 1.00
CA ALA A 94 -61.42 -30.01 2.29
C ALA A 94 -60.37 -30.52 3.29
N GLN A 95 -59.93 -31.77 3.17
CA GLN A 95 -58.95 -32.43 4.04
C GLN A 95 -57.96 -33.24 3.22
N ASP A 96 -56.92 -33.80 3.84
CA ASP A 96 -55.81 -34.41 3.11
C ASP A 96 -56.25 -35.53 2.14
N PHE A 97 -55.69 -35.51 0.94
CA PHE A 97 -55.99 -36.46 -0.13
C PHE A 97 -54.71 -37.07 -0.67
N SER A 98 -54.74 -38.37 -1.02
CA SER A 98 -53.57 -39.03 -1.58
C SER A 98 -53.90 -39.99 -2.71
N THR A 99 -53.06 -40.05 -3.74
CA THR A 99 -53.06 -41.12 -4.73
C THR A 99 -51.90 -42.08 -4.47
N THR A 100 -52.14 -43.40 -4.47
CA THR A 100 -51.06 -44.39 -4.33
C THR A 100 -50.25 -44.56 -5.61
N THR A 101 -50.81 -44.16 -6.75
CA THR A 101 -50.17 -44.08 -8.05
C THR A 101 -50.39 -42.67 -8.63
N ASP A 102 -50.91 -42.55 -9.84
CA ASP A 102 -50.83 -41.32 -10.63
C ASP A 102 -51.98 -40.36 -10.35
N LEU A 103 -51.68 -39.07 -10.49
CA LEU A 103 -52.66 -37.98 -10.57
C LEU A 103 -52.53 -37.31 -11.93
N THR A 104 -53.61 -37.27 -12.72
CA THR A 104 -53.65 -36.50 -13.97
C THR A 104 -54.65 -35.36 -13.85
N LEU A 105 -54.19 -34.13 -14.08
CA LEU A 105 -54.96 -32.91 -13.89
C LEU A 105 -55.11 -32.13 -15.19
N GLY A 106 -56.30 -32.15 -15.79
CA GLY A 106 -56.74 -31.25 -16.86
C GLY A 106 -57.94 -30.37 -16.48
N GLY A 107 -58.46 -30.50 -15.25
CA GLY A 107 -59.49 -29.64 -14.66
C GLY A 107 -58.97 -28.81 -13.49
N LYS A 108 -59.88 -28.38 -12.61
CA LYS A 108 -59.58 -27.57 -11.43
C LYS A 108 -59.51 -28.41 -10.16
N LEU A 109 -58.39 -28.40 -9.47
CA LEU A 109 -58.19 -29.00 -8.15
C LEU A 109 -58.10 -27.87 -7.11
N THR A 110 -58.97 -27.87 -6.11
CA THR A 110 -59.08 -26.77 -5.14
C THR A 110 -59.33 -27.25 -3.71
N GLY A 111 -59.47 -26.32 -2.76
CA GLY A 111 -59.73 -26.58 -1.35
C GLY A 111 -58.47 -26.56 -0.46
N PRO A 112 -58.62 -26.53 0.87
CA PRO A 112 -57.51 -26.39 1.81
C PRO A 112 -56.69 -27.67 2.06
N GLY A 113 -57.19 -28.86 1.71
CA GLY A 113 -56.52 -30.12 2.01
C GLY A 113 -55.14 -30.25 1.34
N ASN A 114 -54.19 -30.92 2.01
CA ASN A 114 -52.90 -31.25 1.40
C ASN A 114 -53.03 -32.47 0.50
N ILE A 115 -52.27 -32.48 -0.59
CA ILE A 115 -52.37 -33.52 -1.61
C ILE A 115 -51.03 -34.24 -1.69
N SER A 116 -51.00 -35.57 -1.60
CA SER A 116 -49.81 -36.37 -1.92
C SER A 116 -50.05 -37.26 -3.14
N VAL A 117 -49.07 -37.30 -4.05
CA VAL A 117 -49.08 -38.11 -5.26
C VAL A 117 -47.87 -39.04 -5.22
N ASN A 118 -48.09 -40.30 -4.87
CA ASN A 118 -47.00 -41.28 -4.75
C ASN A 118 -46.44 -41.69 -6.12
N GLY A 119 -47.29 -41.70 -7.15
CA GLY A 119 -46.92 -41.92 -8.55
C GLY A 119 -46.66 -40.62 -9.31
N LEU A 120 -46.84 -40.64 -10.62
CA LEU A 120 -46.57 -39.49 -11.47
C LEU A 120 -47.70 -38.46 -11.40
N PHE A 121 -47.35 -37.19 -11.15
CA PHE A 121 -48.27 -36.08 -11.34
C PHE A 121 -48.21 -35.57 -12.79
N THR A 122 -49.22 -35.84 -13.60
CA THR A 122 -49.33 -35.35 -14.98
C THR A 122 -50.23 -34.13 -15.06
N TRP A 123 -49.68 -32.98 -15.40
CA TRP A 123 -50.42 -31.72 -15.45
C TRP A 123 -50.71 -31.31 -16.90
N LEU A 124 -51.96 -31.48 -17.31
CA LEU A 124 -52.43 -31.25 -18.67
C LEU A 124 -52.84 -29.80 -18.90
N ASN A 125 -52.98 -29.43 -20.17
CA ASN A 125 -53.45 -28.12 -20.60
C ASN A 125 -54.75 -27.69 -19.92
N GLY A 126 -54.78 -26.47 -19.40
CA GLY A 126 -55.93 -25.91 -18.68
C GLY A 126 -56.08 -26.41 -17.25
N GLY A 127 -55.17 -27.25 -16.76
CA GLY A 127 -55.18 -27.70 -15.36
C GLY A 127 -54.96 -26.53 -14.40
N ASP A 128 -55.84 -26.41 -13.43
CA ASP A 128 -55.91 -25.30 -12.47
C ASP A 128 -55.73 -25.84 -11.04
N LEU A 129 -54.54 -25.65 -10.47
CA LEU A 129 -54.19 -26.11 -9.13
C LEU A 129 -54.29 -24.95 -8.15
N GLN A 130 -55.36 -24.92 -7.35
CA GLN A 130 -55.65 -23.85 -6.42
C GLN A 130 -55.68 -24.32 -4.97
N GLY A 131 -55.41 -23.40 -4.06
CA GLY A 131 -55.59 -23.62 -2.63
C GLY A 131 -55.25 -22.36 -1.84
N PRO A 132 -55.74 -22.24 -0.59
CA PRO A 132 -55.28 -21.17 0.29
C PRO A 132 -53.78 -21.30 0.56
N GLN A 133 -53.12 -20.18 0.83
CA GLN A 133 -51.71 -20.15 1.23
C GLN A 133 -51.48 -21.08 2.43
N GLY A 134 -50.42 -21.90 2.35
CA GLY A 134 -50.10 -22.93 3.34
C GLY A 134 -50.66 -24.32 3.02
N SER A 135 -51.56 -24.45 2.04
CA SER A 135 -51.91 -25.75 1.46
C SER A 135 -50.84 -26.22 0.47
N SER A 136 -50.72 -27.54 0.28
CA SER A 136 -49.68 -28.12 -0.58
C SER A 136 -50.19 -29.24 -1.51
N LEU A 137 -49.47 -29.45 -2.61
CA LEU A 137 -49.45 -30.70 -3.38
C LEU A 137 -48.01 -31.19 -3.41
N THR A 138 -47.77 -32.43 -3.01
CA THR A 138 -46.45 -33.06 -3.02
C THR A 138 -46.44 -34.18 -4.05
N ALA A 139 -45.63 -34.00 -5.10
CA ALA A 139 -45.43 -34.98 -6.15
C ALA A 139 -44.20 -35.84 -5.81
N GLU A 140 -44.45 -36.95 -5.11
CA GLU A 140 -43.40 -37.88 -4.67
C GLU A 140 -42.83 -38.70 -5.85
N GLY A 141 -43.68 -39.08 -6.82
CA GLY A 141 -43.26 -39.80 -8.02
C GLY A 141 -42.84 -38.90 -9.20
N GLY A 142 -42.76 -37.58 -8.99
CA GLY A 142 -42.33 -36.59 -9.98
C GLY A 142 -43.49 -35.94 -10.74
N ILE A 143 -43.13 -35.05 -11.68
CA ILE A 143 -44.07 -34.19 -12.41
C ILE A 143 -43.84 -34.35 -13.92
N SER A 144 -44.90 -34.52 -14.69
CA SER A 144 -44.87 -34.47 -16.15
C SER A 144 -45.82 -33.39 -16.66
N ILE A 145 -45.27 -32.39 -17.33
CA ILE A 145 -46.02 -31.37 -18.07
C ILE A 145 -45.74 -31.61 -19.56
N PRO A 146 -46.69 -32.16 -20.33
CA PRO A 146 -46.49 -32.46 -21.74
C PRO A 146 -46.49 -31.17 -22.59
N GLY A 147 -45.87 -31.22 -23.77
CA GLY A 147 -45.81 -30.08 -24.71
C GLY A 147 -47.16 -29.56 -25.20
N SER A 148 -48.24 -30.33 -25.01
CA SER A 148 -49.60 -29.85 -25.27
C SER A 148 -50.15 -28.92 -24.19
N ALA A 149 -49.51 -28.81 -23.03
CA ALA A 149 -49.90 -27.94 -21.92
C ALA A 149 -49.38 -26.51 -22.14
N LEU A 150 -50.21 -25.68 -22.77
CA LEU A 150 -49.87 -24.30 -23.11
C LEU A 150 -50.25 -23.29 -22.01
N SER A 151 -51.24 -23.62 -21.19
CA SER A 151 -51.70 -22.76 -20.10
C SER A 151 -52.00 -23.59 -18.85
N LEU A 152 -51.32 -23.25 -17.77
CA LEU A 152 -51.45 -23.85 -16.44
C LEU A 152 -51.64 -22.76 -15.41
N THR A 153 -52.32 -23.07 -14.30
CA THR A 153 -52.51 -22.11 -13.19
C THR A 153 -52.15 -22.74 -11.86
N LEU A 154 -51.24 -22.12 -11.11
CA LEU A 154 -50.96 -22.41 -9.71
C LEU A 154 -51.40 -21.21 -8.87
N ASP A 155 -52.41 -21.40 -8.01
CA ASP A 155 -53.02 -20.29 -7.27
C ASP A 155 -52.96 -20.56 -5.76
N GLY A 156 -52.13 -19.79 -5.04
CA GLY A 156 -51.96 -19.78 -3.58
C GLY A 156 -51.33 -21.04 -2.96
N ARG A 157 -51.37 -22.18 -3.65
CA ARG A 157 -50.85 -23.46 -3.17
C ARG A 157 -49.34 -23.59 -3.37
N THR A 158 -48.70 -24.39 -2.51
CA THR A 158 -47.33 -24.88 -2.71
C THR A 158 -47.31 -26.18 -3.51
N LEU A 159 -46.56 -26.23 -4.63
CA LEU A 159 -46.27 -27.44 -5.40
C LEU A 159 -44.86 -27.94 -5.04
N ASN A 160 -44.76 -29.08 -4.37
CA ASN A 160 -43.49 -29.72 -4.01
C ASN A 160 -43.12 -30.79 -5.03
N ASN A 161 -42.00 -30.60 -5.73
CA ASN A 161 -41.32 -31.64 -6.51
C ASN A 161 -40.26 -32.32 -5.65
N VAL A 162 -40.41 -33.63 -5.43
CA VAL A 162 -39.46 -34.45 -4.64
C VAL A 162 -38.59 -35.33 -5.54
N ALA A 163 -38.95 -35.49 -6.82
CA ALA A 163 -38.29 -36.38 -7.77
C ALA A 163 -37.98 -35.64 -9.08
N SER A 164 -38.28 -36.24 -10.24
CA SER A 164 -38.05 -35.60 -11.53
C SER A 164 -39.30 -34.89 -12.03
N ALA A 165 -39.18 -33.58 -12.28
CA ALA A 165 -40.15 -32.77 -12.98
C ALA A 165 -39.66 -32.50 -14.40
N VAL A 166 -40.50 -32.76 -15.40
CA VAL A 166 -40.19 -32.45 -16.80
C VAL A 166 -41.31 -31.61 -17.39
N TRP A 167 -40.98 -30.40 -17.83
CA TRP A 167 -41.85 -29.57 -18.64
C TRP A 167 -41.37 -29.57 -20.09
N GLN A 168 -42.08 -30.33 -20.91
CA GLN A 168 -41.85 -30.37 -22.34
C GLN A 168 -42.50 -29.15 -23.00
N GLY A 169 -41.79 -28.54 -23.92
CA GLY A 169 -42.31 -27.50 -24.78
C GLY A 169 -43.16 -28.07 -25.90
N SER A 170 -43.99 -27.20 -26.46
CA SER A 170 -44.88 -27.47 -27.58
C SER A 170 -44.13 -27.83 -28.88
N PRO A 171 -44.61 -28.86 -29.60
CA PRO A 171 -44.07 -29.16 -30.92
C PRO A 171 -44.44 -28.11 -32.00
N SER A 172 -45.24 -27.08 -31.67
CA SER A 172 -45.77 -26.09 -32.63
C SER A 172 -45.21 -24.67 -32.50
N ALA A 173 -44.11 -24.47 -31.77
CA ALA A 173 -43.49 -23.16 -31.47
C ALA A 173 -44.39 -22.20 -30.66
N ALA A 174 -45.47 -22.70 -30.06
CA ALA A 174 -46.34 -21.92 -29.19
C ALA A 174 -45.74 -21.83 -27.78
N SER A 175 -45.56 -20.61 -27.26
CA SER A 175 -45.13 -20.40 -25.88
C SER A 175 -46.11 -21.02 -24.88
N ALA A 176 -45.57 -21.65 -23.84
CA ALA A 176 -46.35 -22.23 -22.76
C ALA A 176 -46.12 -21.45 -21.46
N THR A 177 -47.21 -21.16 -20.76
CA THR A 177 -47.17 -20.36 -19.53
C THR A 177 -47.81 -21.10 -18.37
N MET A 178 -47.13 -21.06 -17.23
CA MET A 178 -47.69 -21.39 -15.92
C MET A 178 -47.90 -20.08 -15.16
N ALA A 179 -49.16 -19.69 -15.00
CA ALA A 179 -49.54 -18.53 -14.22
C ALA A 179 -49.46 -18.90 -12.72
N THR A 180 -48.64 -18.18 -11.97
CA THR A 180 -48.67 -18.22 -10.51
C THR A 180 -49.48 -17.05 -9.98
N LEU A 181 -50.37 -17.34 -9.03
CA LEU A 181 -51.27 -16.39 -8.43
C LEU A 181 -51.21 -16.48 -6.91
N ASN A 182 -51.52 -15.37 -6.24
CA ASN A 182 -51.75 -15.25 -4.80
C ASN A 182 -50.65 -15.88 -3.91
N GLY A 183 -49.37 -15.64 -4.24
CA GLY A 183 -48.23 -16.16 -3.46
C GLY A 183 -48.01 -17.66 -3.59
N ALA A 184 -48.41 -18.25 -4.72
CA ALA A 184 -48.12 -19.63 -5.07
C ALA A 184 -46.62 -19.94 -5.00
N VAL A 185 -46.27 -21.15 -4.56
CA VAL A 185 -44.88 -21.58 -4.37
C VAL A 185 -44.60 -22.84 -5.15
N ILE A 186 -43.47 -22.91 -5.84
CA ILE A 186 -42.95 -24.13 -6.47
C ILE A 186 -41.65 -24.49 -5.76
N ASN A 187 -41.59 -25.67 -5.15
CA ASN A 187 -40.42 -26.18 -4.46
C ASN A 187 -39.79 -27.32 -5.26
N ASN A 188 -38.62 -27.11 -5.84
CA ASN A 188 -37.75 -28.17 -6.31
C ASN A 188 -36.82 -28.59 -5.17
N GLN A 189 -37.16 -29.68 -4.47
CA GLN A 189 -36.47 -30.08 -3.23
C GLN A 189 -35.05 -30.59 -3.48
N ALA A 190 -34.26 -30.69 -2.41
CA ALA A 190 -32.91 -31.25 -2.49
C ALA A 190 -32.95 -32.69 -3.03
N GLY A 191 -32.13 -32.98 -4.04
CA GLY A 191 -32.11 -34.27 -4.75
C GLY A 191 -33.14 -34.41 -5.88
N ALA A 192 -34.07 -33.47 -6.02
CA ALA A 192 -35.03 -33.41 -7.12
C ALA A 192 -34.43 -32.72 -8.36
N SER A 193 -35.00 -32.97 -9.54
CA SER A 193 -34.68 -32.24 -10.79
C SER A 193 -35.92 -31.60 -11.39
N PHE A 194 -35.75 -30.42 -11.99
CA PHE A 194 -36.77 -29.71 -12.75
C PHE A 194 -36.21 -29.35 -14.12
N LEU A 195 -36.59 -30.11 -15.14
CA LEU A 195 -36.15 -29.93 -16.52
C LEU A 195 -37.18 -29.10 -17.29
N LEU A 196 -36.76 -27.95 -17.78
CA LEU A 196 -37.46 -27.15 -18.79
C LEU A 196 -36.91 -27.52 -20.16
N GLN A 197 -37.65 -28.33 -20.92
CA GLN A 197 -37.22 -28.86 -22.21
C GLN A 197 -38.05 -28.27 -23.33
N SER A 198 -37.54 -27.23 -23.99
CA SER A 198 -38.20 -26.65 -25.16
C SER A 198 -37.70 -27.29 -26.47
N SER A 199 -38.52 -27.27 -27.51
CA SER A 199 -38.32 -28.09 -28.72
C SER A 199 -38.32 -27.28 -30.02
N SER A 200 -38.90 -26.07 -30.05
CA SER A 200 -39.17 -25.36 -31.31
C SER A 200 -39.11 -23.82 -31.25
N GLY A 201 -38.14 -23.24 -30.54
CA GLY A 201 -37.99 -21.76 -30.45
C GLY A 201 -38.99 -21.07 -29.51
N GLU A 202 -39.90 -21.86 -28.94
CA GLU A 202 -40.87 -21.47 -27.93
C GLU A 202 -40.25 -20.99 -26.62
N GLN A 203 -41.05 -20.25 -25.85
CA GLN A 203 -40.73 -19.87 -24.49
C GLN A 203 -41.53 -20.70 -23.49
N LEU A 204 -40.84 -21.34 -22.54
CA LEU A 204 -41.45 -21.89 -21.33
C LEU A 204 -41.39 -20.84 -20.23
N SER A 205 -42.54 -20.36 -19.72
CA SER A 205 -42.56 -19.24 -18.78
C SER A 205 -43.37 -19.57 -17.54
N PHE A 206 -42.75 -19.48 -16.36
CA PHE A 206 -43.48 -19.20 -15.15
C PHE A 206 -43.75 -17.69 -15.10
N GLN A 207 -44.99 -17.28 -14.85
CA GLN A 207 -45.36 -15.87 -14.80
C GLN A 207 -46.17 -15.59 -13.55
N ASP A 208 -45.69 -14.68 -12.70
CA ASP A 208 -46.55 -14.09 -11.69
C ASP A 208 -47.59 -13.18 -12.37
N GLN A 209 -48.86 -13.44 -12.08
CA GLN A 209 -50.00 -12.69 -12.62
C GLN A 209 -50.68 -11.82 -11.55
N THR A 210 -50.10 -11.72 -10.35
CA THR A 210 -50.64 -10.85 -9.30
C THR A 210 -50.09 -9.43 -9.40
N TRP A 211 -50.97 -8.44 -9.61
CA TRP A 211 -50.56 -7.02 -9.65
C TRP A 211 -50.36 -6.41 -8.25
N ASN A 212 -51.19 -6.80 -7.28
CA ASN A 212 -51.21 -6.29 -5.91
C ASN A 212 -51.38 -7.48 -4.93
N GLY A 213 -50.30 -8.12 -4.51
CA GLY A 213 -50.34 -9.30 -3.64
C GLY A 213 -48.96 -9.91 -3.41
N ALA A 214 -48.87 -10.96 -2.59
CA ALA A 214 -47.62 -11.70 -2.42
C ALA A 214 -47.16 -12.28 -3.76
N GLU A 215 -45.90 -12.05 -4.11
CA GLU A 215 -45.27 -12.60 -5.31
C GLU A 215 -45.15 -14.12 -5.20
N GLY A 216 -45.24 -14.81 -6.34
CA GLY A 216 -44.94 -16.24 -6.38
C GLY A 216 -43.47 -16.52 -6.11
N THR A 217 -43.15 -17.71 -5.60
CA THR A 217 -41.75 -18.08 -5.31
C THR A 217 -41.41 -19.42 -5.95
N PHE A 218 -40.31 -19.45 -6.69
CA PHE A 218 -39.63 -20.66 -7.14
C PHE A 218 -38.43 -20.94 -6.24
N ASN A 219 -38.54 -21.96 -5.39
CA ASN A 219 -37.46 -22.43 -4.53
C ASN A 219 -36.73 -23.60 -5.20
N ASN A 220 -35.43 -23.48 -5.43
CA ASN A 220 -34.59 -24.51 -5.99
C ASN A 220 -33.50 -24.95 -5.01
N ALA A 221 -33.71 -26.10 -4.36
CA ALA A 221 -32.68 -26.81 -3.60
C ALA A 221 -32.08 -28.00 -4.37
N GLY A 222 -32.74 -28.42 -5.47
CA GLY A 222 -32.31 -29.50 -6.36
C GLY A 222 -31.53 -29.01 -7.59
N LEU A 223 -31.80 -29.62 -8.74
CA LEU A 223 -31.29 -29.20 -10.05
C LEU A 223 -32.42 -28.54 -10.87
N LEU A 224 -32.25 -27.29 -11.28
CA LEU A 224 -33.01 -26.70 -12.38
C LEU A 224 -32.19 -26.85 -13.66
N GLU A 225 -32.75 -27.50 -14.67
CA GLU A 225 -32.08 -27.75 -15.94
C GLU A 225 -32.92 -27.17 -17.08
N VAL A 226 -32.24 -26.55 -18.06
CA VAL A 226 -32.88 -26.00 -19.26
C VAL A 226 -32.21 -26.57 -20.50
N GLN A 227 -33.02 -27.17 -21.36
CA GLN A 227 -32.63 -27.71 -22.65
C GLN A 227 -33.52 -27.14 -23.76
N GLY A 228 -32.94 -26.80 -24.90
CA GLY A 228 -33.65 -26.34 -26.09
C GLY A 228 -33.62 -24.83 -26.33
N ALA A 229 -34.77 -24.27 -26.68
CA ALA A 229 -35.02 -22.84 -26.86
C ALA A 229 -35.17 -22.07 -25.51
N ASN A 230 -36.03 -21.04 -25.44
CA ASN A 230 -36.01 -20.04 -24.37
C ASN A 230 -36.86 -20.46 -23.15
N ALA A 231 -36.42 -20.11 -21.94
CA ALA A 231 -37.17 -20.30 -20.70
C ALA A 231 -37.14 -19.03 -19.82
N GLY A 232 -38.15 -18.87 -18.97
CA GLY A 232 -38.26 -17.75 -18.05
C GLY A 232 -38.92 -18.14 -16.73
N VAL A 233 -38.33 -17.70 -15.61
CA VAL A 233 -38.92 -17.78 -14.27
C VAL A 233 -39.25 -16.37 -13.82
N GLY A 234 -40.39 -15.82 -14.27
CA GLY A 234 -40.82 -14.45 -13.99
C GLY A 234 -41.53 -14.31 -12.65
N MET A 235 -40.80 -14.58 -11.55
CA MET A 235 -41.22 -14.44 -10.15
C MET A 235 -39.99 -14.47 -9.24
N GLN A 236 -40.18 -14.45 -7.92
CA GLN A 236 -39.08 -14.64 -6.98
C GLN A 236 -38.43 -16.03 -7.15
N VAL A 237 -37.11 -16.07 -7.12
CA VAL A 237 -36.23 -17.22 -7.27
C VAL A 237 -35.28 -17.26 -6.07
N ILE A 238 -35.37 -18.35 -5.33
CA ILE A 238 -34.45 -18.65 -4.23
C ILE A 238 -33.77 -19.97 -4.56
N SER A 239 -32.47 -19.94 -4.89
CA SER A 239 -31.74 -21.11 -5.33
C SER A 239 -30.52 -21.40 -4.45
N SER A 240 -30.59 -22.49 -3.69
CA SER A 240 -29.43 -23.12 -3.04
C SER A 240 -28.89 -24.32 -3.81
N GLY A 241 -29.69 -24.86 -4.73
CA GLY A 241 -29.33 -25.93 -5.64
C GLY A 241 -28.63 -25.46 -6.91
N ALA A 242 -28.38 -26.40 -7.82
CA ALA A 242 -27.71 -26.13 -9.08
C ALA A 242 -28.70 -25.63 -10.15
N ILE A 243 -28.21 -24.76 -11.04
CA ILE A 243 -28.90 -24.32 -12.25
C ILE A 243 -28.00 -24.65 -13.45
N CYS A 244 -28.52 -25.39 -14.42
CA CYS A 244 -27.81 -25.84 -15.62
C CYS A 244 -28.56 -25.37 -16.87
N LEU A 245 -27.90 -24.58 -17.72
CA LEU A 245 -28.42 -24.14 -19.00
C LEU A 245 -27.61 -24.79 -20.14
N ASP A 246 -28.13 -25.88 -20.70
CA ASP A 246 -27.42 -26.66 -21.73
C ASP A 246 -27.51 -26.00 -23.12
N SER A 247 -28.61 -25.30 -23.38
CA SER A 247 -28.88 -24.62 -24.65
C SER A 247 -29.97 -23.55 -24.49
N GLY A 248 -30.00 -22.59 -25.41
CA GLY A 248 -31.03 -21.55 -25.44
C GLY A 248 -30.77 -20.39 -24.47
N SER A 249 -31.84 -19.81 -23.95
CA SER A 249 -31.78 -18.66 -23.03
C SER A 249 -32.61 -18.92 -21.79
N LEU A 250 -32.16 -18.44 -20.64
CA LEU A 250 -32.90 -18.48 -19.38
C LEU A 250 -32.94 -17.08 -18.76
N GLY A 251 -34.15 -16.57 -18.55
CA GLY A 251 -34.39 -15.40 -17.68
C GLY A 251 -34.82 -15.85 -16.29
N LEU A 252 -34.17 -15.34 -15.26
CA LEU A 252 -34.51 -15.61 -13.87
C LEU A 252 -34.92 -14.31 -13.19
N GLY A 253 -36.12 -14.32 -12.63
CA GLY A 253 -36.72 -13.18 -11.95
C GLY A 253 -37.71 -12.39 -12.78
N ASP A 254 -38.53 -11.64 -12.06
CA ASP A 254 -39.45 -10.65 -12.63
C ASP A 254 -38.70 -9.35 -12.95
N ASP A 255 -39.09 -8.68 -14.05
CA ASP A 255 -38.58 -7.36 -14.42
C ASP A 255 -39.12 -6.26 -13.48
N TYR A 256 -40.24 -6.53 -12.80
CA TYR A 256 -40.90 -5.59 -11.89
C TYR A 256 -41.28 -6.26 -10.55
N PRO A 257 -40.31 -6.76 -9.78
CA PRO A 257 -40.62 -7.53 -8.58
C PRO A 257 -41.26 -6.65 -7.52
N LYS A 258 -42.04 -7.29 -6.66
CA LYS A 258 -42.74 -6.63 -5.57
C LYS A 258 -41.81 -6.39 -4.39
N ALA A 259 -42.19 -5.45 -3.53
CA ALA A 259 -41.39 -5.15 -2.34
C ALA A 259 -41.20 -6.42 -1.48
N GLY A 260 -39.93 -6.78 -1.21
CA GLY A 260 -39.55 -7.96 -0.43
C GLY A 260 -39.38 -9.25 -1.24
N ALA A 261 -39.56 -9.23 -2.56
CA ALA A 261 -39.27 -10.35 -3.45
C ALA A 261 -37.81 -10.35 -3.92
N ASP A 262 -36.89 -10.30 -2.95
CA ASP A 262 -35.46 -10.31 -3.22
C ASP A 262 -35.02 -11.69 -3.74
N GLN A 263 -34.14 -11.71 -4.74
CA GLN A 263 -33.59 -12.96 -5.29
C GLN A 263 -32.37 -13.39 -4.49
N THR A 264 -32.22 -14.69 -4.24
CA THR A 264 -31.02 -15.21 -3.57
C THR A 264 -30.48 -16.45 -4.25
N TYR A 265 -29.20 -16.42 -4.57
CA TYR A 265 -28.45 -17.52 -5.18
C TYR A 265 -27.28 -17.92 -4.26
N SER A 266 -27.20 -19.21 -3.94
CA SER A 266 -26.14 -19.79 -3.10
C SER A 266 -25.56 -21.09 -3.65
N GLY A 267 -26.10 -21.61 -4.75
CA GLY A 267 -25.61 -22.80 -5.45
C GLY A 267 -24.82 -22.49 -6.73
N SER A 268 -24.49 -23.55 -7.48
CA SER A 268 -23.74 -23.45 -8.73
C SER A 268 -24.64 -23.21 -9.94
N ILE A 269 -24.26 -22.25 -10.78
CA ILE A 269 -24.96 -21.87 -12.00
C ILE A 269 -23.99 -22.06 -13.16
N TRP A 270 -24.30 -22.98 -14.06
CA TRP A 270 -23.50 -23.26 -15.24
C TRP A 270 -24.34 -23.07 -16.51
N ALA A 271 -23.74 -22.47 -17.53
CA ALA A 271 -24.36 -22.30 -18.83
C ALA A 271 -23.39 -22.66 -19.96
N ALA A 272 -23.84 -23.50 -20.88
CA ALA A 272 -23.06 -23.99 -21.99
C ALA A 272 -22.62 -22.85 -22.95
N PRO A 273 -21.62 -23.07 -23.82
CA PRO A 273 -21.30 -22.13 -24.89
C PRO A 273 -22.52 -21.79 -25.75
N ASN A 274 -22.62 -20.52 -26.17
CA ASN A 274 -23.71 -19.96 -27.00
C ASN A 274 -25.10 -19.90 -26.34
N THR A 275 -25.17 -19.93 -25.01
CA THR A 275 -26.39 -19.67 -24.25
C THR A 275 -26.42 -18.24 -23.72
N SER A 276 -27.62 -17.77 -23.34
CA SER A 276 -27.81 -16.47 -22.69
C SER A 276 -28.53 -16.63 -21.35
N LEU A 277 -27.91 -16.19 -20.27
CA LEU A 277 -28.49 -16.17 -18.93
C LEU A 277 -28.79 -14.72 -18.54
N ALA A 278 -29.99 -14.45 -18.04
CA ALA A 278 -30.38 -13.14 -17.55
C ALA A 278 -30.90 -13.23 -16.13
N PHE A 279 -30.44 -12.33 -15.27
CA PHE A 279 -30.95 -12.12 -13.93
C PHE A 279 -31.69 -10.79 -13.91
N ASN A 280 -32.99 -10.88 -13.64
CA ASN A 280 -33.92 -9.77 -13.57
C ASN A 280 -34.43 -9.61 -12.13
N GLY A 281 -34.71 -8.37 -11.76
CA GLY A 281 -35.25 -8.06 -10.46
C GLY A 281 -34.81 -6.69 -9.96
N TYR A 282 -35.18 -6.41 -8.71
CA TYR A 282 -34.77 -5.20 -8.00
C TYR A 282 -33.57 -5.51 -7.14
N ASN A 283 -33.65 -6.44 -6.17
CA ASN A 283 -32.48 -6.89 -5.40
C ASN A 283 -32.13 -8.33 -5.75
N ILE A 284 -30.85 -8.58 -6.04
CA ILE A 284 -30.32 -9.88 -6.44
C ILE A 284 -29.03 -10.16 -5.69
N ASP A 285 -29.06 -11.13 -4.78
CA ASP A 285 -27.92 -11.48 -3.95
C ASP A 285 -27.33 -12.83 -4.34
N PHE A 286 -26.06 -12.82 -4.76
CA PHE A 286 -25.24 -14.01 -4.90
C PHE A 286 -24.34 -14.10 -3.69
N THR A 287 -24.64 -15.03 -2.80
CA THR A 287 -23.86 -15.27 -1.58
C THR A 287 -22.45 -15.78 -1.91
N SER A 288 -21.55 -15.74 -0.94
CA SER A 288 -20.17 -16.24 -1.10
C SER A 288 -20.03 -17.70 -1.57
N SER A 289 -21.05 -18.55 -1.43
CA SER A 289 -21.03 -19.93 -1.95
C SER A 289 -21.54 -20.07 -3.39
N ALA A 290 -22.11 -19.01 -3.95
CA ALA A 290 -22.60 -19.03 -5.33
C ALA A 290 -21.44 -19.09 -6.33
N SER A 291 -21.67 -19.74 -7.47
CA SER A 291 -20.73 -19.71 -8.59
C SER A 291 -21.47 -19.57 -9.91
N VAL A 292 -21.06 -18.64 -10.77
CA VAL A 292 -21.55 -18.51 -12.14
C VAL A 292 -20.43 -18.79 -13.12
N ASP A 293 -20.61 -19.79 -13.99
CA ASP A 293 -19.75 -20.06 -15.14
C ASP A 293 -20.62 -20.18 -16.40
N ALA A 294 -20.60 -19.16 -17.25
CA ALA A 294 -21.55 -19.02 -18.35
C ALA A 294 -20.92 -18.45 -19.63
N ALA A 295 -21.62 -18.58 -20.75
CA ALA A 295 -21.24 -17.93 -22.00
C ALA A 295 -21.56 -16.43 -21.98
N ALA A 296 -22.84 -16.08 -21.88
CA ALA A 296 -23.31 -14.70 -21.81
C ALA A 296 -24.23 -14.52 -20.60
N VAL A 297 -23.98 -13.46 -19.82
CA VAL A 297 -24.77 -13.12 -18.64
C VAL A 297 -25.26 -11.67 -18.73
N ALA A 298 -26.54 -11.47 -18.45
CA ALA A 298 -27.14 -10.15 -18.32
C ALA A 298 -27.64 -9.92 -16.89
N PHE A 299 -27.42 -8.71 -16.39
CA PHE A 299 -27.95 -8.25 -15.10
C PHE A 299 -28.83 -7.02 -15.30
N SER A 300 -29.95 -7.00 -14.61
CA SER A 300 -30.74 -5.79 -14.35
C SER A 300 -31.02 -5.67 -12.84
N GLY A 301 -31.18 -4.44 -12.36
CA GLY A 301 -31.43 -4.17 -10.94
C GLY A 301 -30.19 -3.93 -10.09
N TYR A 302 -30.32 -4.20 -8.79
CA TYR A 302 -29.30 -4.05 -7.75
C TYR A 302 -28.75 -5.42 -7.40
N VAL A 303 -27.53 -5.70 -7.84
CA VAL A 303 -26.87 -7.00 -7.70
C VAL A 303 -25.71 -6.89 -6.73
N THR A 304 -25.69 -7.75 -5.72
CA THR A 304 -24.53 -7.99 -4.86
C THR A 304 -23.96 -9.37 -5.17
N PHE A 305 -22.68 -9.45 -5.51
CA PHE A 305 -22.05 -10.70 -5.95
C PHE A 305 -20.81 -11.03 -5.13
N GLU A 306 -20.98 -11.85 -4.10
CA GLU A 306 -19.91 -12.32 -3.20
C GLU A 306 -19.27 -13.64 -3.67
N GLY A 307 -19.97 -14.40 -4.52
CA GLY A 307 -19.52 -15.68 -5.06
C GLY A 307 -18.49 -15.56 -6.19
N SER A 308 -18.15 -16.68 -6.84
CA SER A 308 -17.24 -16.68 -8.00
C SER A 308 -17.97 -16.42 -9.32
N TYR A 309 -17.40 -15.59 -10.20
CA TYR A 309 -18.00 -15.24 -11.49
C TYR A 309 -17.06 -15.45 -12.68
N SER A 310 -17.58 -16.06 -13.74
CA SER A 310 -16.95 -16.19 -15.05
C SER A 310 -18.00 -16.12 -16.16
N ALA A 311 -17.82 -15.18 -17.09
CA ALA A 311 -18.51 -15.15 -18.37
C ALA A 311 -17.49 -15.22 -19.51
N SER A 312 -17.61 -16.21 -20.40
CA SER A 312 -16.62 -16.44 -21.45
C SER A 312 -16.83 -15.60 -22.71
N GLN A 313 -18.05 -15.11 -22.98
CA GLN A 313 -18.38 -14.32 -24.17
C GLN A 313 -18.83 -12.89 -23.84
N GLN A 314 -19.76 -12.69 -22.89
CA GLN A 314 -20.30 -11.36 -22.61
C GLN A 314 -20.86 -11.24 -21.19
N THR A 315 -20.63 -10.07 -20.59
CA THR A 315 -21.33 -9.57 -19.40
C THR A 315 -22.03 -8.26 -19.76
N SER A 316 -23.35 -8.19 -19.63
CA SER A 316 -24.11 -6.97 -19.94
C SER A 316 -24.96 -6.49 -18.77
N LEU A 317 -24.84 -5.23 -18.41
CA LEU A 317 -25.61 -4.59 -17.36
C LEU A 317 -26.55 -3.57 -17.99
N GLN A 318 -27.82 -3.60 -17.58
CA GLN A 318 -28.85 -2.69 -18.06
C GLN A 318 -29.57 -2.03 -16.88
N GLY A 319 -29.29 -0.74 -16.65
CA GLY A 319 -29.82 -0.07 -15.48
C GLY A 319 -29.21 -0.58 -14.16
N GLY A 320 -29.48 0.13 -13.06
CA GLY A 320 -29.18 -0.35 -11.71
C GLY A 320 -27.70 -0.36 -11.32
N TYR A 321 -27.37 -1.19 -10.33
CA TYR A 321 -26.07 -1.22 -9.66
C TYR A 321 -25.62 -2.66 -9.48
N VAL A 322 -24.43 -3.01 -9.95
CA VAL A 322 -23.83 -4.34 -9.76
C VAL A 322 -22.53 -4.17 -8.99
N THR A 323 -22.39 -4.90 -7.89
CA THR A 323 -21.18 -4.91 -7.08
C THR A 323 -20.62 -6.32 -7.03
N PHE A 324 -19.42 -6.52 -7.59
CA PHE A 324 -18.64 -7.73 -7.38
C PHE A 324 -17.75 -7.54 -6.14
N SER A 325 -18.03 -8.32 -5.10
CA SER A 325 -17.26 -8.47 -3.87
C SER A 325 -16.59 -9.85 -3.75
N GLY A 326 -16.88 -10.77 -4.67
CA GLY A 326 -16.22 -12.07 -4.84
C GLY A 326 -15.25 -12.13 -6.02
N PRO A 327 -14.59 -13.27 -6.25
CA PRO A 327 -13.62 -13.45 -7.33
C PRO A 327 -14.26 -13.42 -8.73
N VAL A 328 -13.69 -12.63 -9.64
CA VAL A 328 -14.13 -12.50 -11.05
C VAL A 328 -12.98 -12.90 -11.97
N THR A 329 -13.11 -14.00 -12.71
CA THR A 329 -12.03 -14.51 -13.58
C THR A 329 -12.14 -14.02 -15.02
N ASN A 330 -13.36 -13.86 -15.54
CA ASN A 330 -13.61 -13.42 -16.90
C ASN A 330 -14.98 -12.73 -17.01
N LEU A 331 -15.06 -11.69 -17.82
CA LEU A 331 -16.29 -10.97 -18.13
C LEU A 331 -16.69 -11.10 -19.62
N GLY A 332 -15.82 -11.67 -20.46
CA GLY A 332 -15.97 -11.59 -21.90
C GLY A 332 -16.04 -10.12 -22.35
N VAL A 333 -16.93 -9.79 -23.28
CA VAL A 333 -17.24 -8.40 -23.60
C VAL A 333 -18.08 -7.81 -22.47
N LEU A 334 -17.55 -6.82 -21.76
CA LEU A 334 -18.27 -6.07 -20.74
C LEU A 334 -19.04 -4.90 -21.37
N LYS A 335 -20.36 -4.87 -21.19
CA LYS A 335 -21.24 -3.76 -21.58
C LYS A 335 -21.92 -3.19 -20.35
N VAL A 336 -21.70 -1.93 -20.04
CA VAL A 336 -22.36 -1.23 -18.94
C VAL A 336 -23.27 -0.15 -19.53
N ASN A 337 -24.58 -0.43 -19.61
CA ASN A 337 -25.55 0.46 -20.22
C ASN A 337 -26.50 1.05 -19.17
N GLN A 338 -26.41 2.36 -18.94
CA GLN A 338 -27.21 3.08 -17.93
C GLN A 338 -27.10 2.46 -16.52
N ALA A 339 -26.02 1.76 -16.23
CA ALA A 339 -25.78 1.02 -15.01
C ALA A 339 -24.49 1.48 -14.33
N THR A 340 -24.34 1.14 -13.05
CA THR A 340 -23.07 1.27 -12.32
C THR A 340 -22.51 -0.10 -12.00
N LEU A 341 -21.28 -0.37 -12.39
CA LEU A 341 -20.52 -1.57 -12.02
C LEU A 341 -19.43 -1.19 -11.02
N THR A 342 -19.36 -1.87 -9.89
CA THR A 342 -18.33 -1.68 -8.87
C THR A 342 -17.59 -2.98 -8.59
N PHE A 343 -16.26 -2.95 -8.63
CA PHE A 343 -15.41 -4.00 -8.08
C PHE A 343 -14.92 -3.59 -6.69
N ALA A 344 -15.46 -4.22 -5.65
CA ALA A 344 -15.29 -3.82 -4.25
C ALA A 344 -14.18 -4.56 -3.49
N THR A 345 -13.47 -5.51 -4.13
CA THR A 345 -12.41 -6.31 -3.49
C THR A 345 -11.03 -5.66 -3.61
N PRO A 346 -10.34 -5.35 -2.51
CA PRO A 346 -8.92 -5.04 -2.53
C PRO A 346 -8.11 -6.31 -2.86
N GLY A 347 -7.26 -6.28 -3.89
CA GLY A 347 -6.21 -7.29 -4.10
C GLY A 347 -6.61 -8.56 -4.86
N LEU A 348 -7.58 -8.52 -5.78
CA LEU A 348 -7.77 -9.61 -6.73
C LEU A 348 -6.84 -9.47 -7.94
N ASP A 349 -6.08 -10.53 -8.20
CA ASP A 349 -5.34 -10.73 -9.44
C ASP A 349 -6.29 -10.64 -10.65
N GLN A 350 -6.10 -9.61 -11.49
CA GLN A 350 -6.51 -9.49 -12.89
C GLN A 350 -7.93 -9.96 -13.24
N VAL A 351 -8.93 -9.09 -13.12
CA VAL A 351 -10.23 -9.30 -13.77
C VAL A 351 -10.01 -9.23 -15.28
N LYS A 352 -10.40 -10.27 -16.03
CA LYS A 352 -10.25 -10.30 -17.49
C LYS A 352 -11.52 -9.87 -18.21
N ALA A 353 -11.39 -8.98 -19.18
CA ALA A 353 -12.44 -8.70 -20.17
C ALA A 353 -11.85 -8.72 -21.59
N SER A 354 -12.65 -9.06 -22.60
CA SER A 354 -12.23 -9.00 -24.00
C SER A 354 -12.53 -7.67 -24.67
N SER A 355 -13.35 -6.82 -24.04
CA SER A 355 -13.63 -5.44 -24.42
C SER A 355 -14.50 -4.81 -23.33
N VAL A 356 -14.42 -3.48 -23.16
CA VAL A 356 -15.26 -2.72 -22.25
C VAL A 356 -15.95 -1.61 -23.02
N VAL A 357 -17.28 -1.58 -22.91
CA VAL A 357 -18.14 -0.57 -23.54
C VAL A 357 -19.03 0.04 -22.48
N LEU A 358 -18.80 1.32 -22.19
CA LEU A 358 -19.66 2.11 -21.31
C LEU A 358 -20.58 2.98 -22.17
N SER A 359 -21.89 2.84 -21.94
CA SER A 359 -22.93 3.63 -22.63
C SER A 359 -23.86 4.23 -21.58
N ARG A 360 -23.67 5.52 -21.27
CA ARG A 360 -24.26 6.16 -20.07
C ARG A 360 -23.99 5.37 -18.78
N GLY A 361 -22.90 4.61 -18.75
CA GLY A 361 -22.57 3.67 -17.69
C GLY A 361 -21.43 4.16 -16.82
N VAL A 362 -21.35 3.68 -15.59
CA VAL A 362 -20.26 3.97 -14.66
C VAL A 362 -19.50 2.69 -14.36
N LEU A 363 -18.19 2.71 -14.57
CA LEU A 363 -17.29 1.66 -14.12
C LEU A 363 -16.49 2.17 -12.93
N SER A 364 -16.62 1.52 -11.78
CA SER A 364 -15.87 1.81 -10.57
C SER A 364 -15.00 0.60 -10.22
N SER A 365 -13.71 0.82 -10.02
CA SER A 365 -12.80 -0.26 -9.63
C SER A 365 -11.83 0.21 -8.56
N ASN A 366 -11.63 -0.66 -7.56
CA ASN A 366 -10.56 -0.53 -6.57
C ASN A 366 -9.41 -1.53 -6.86
N GLY A 367 -9.46 -2.23 -8.00
CA GLY A 367 -8.45 -3.19 -8.45
C GLY A 367 -8.15 -3.08 -9.96
N ASN A 368 -7.20 -3.87 -10.44
CA ASN A 368 -6.76 -3.83 -11.84
C ASN A 368 -7.72 -4.61 -12.76
N LEU A 369 -8.28 -3.93 -13.76
CA LEU A 369 -9.04 -4.55 -14.84
C LEU A 369 -8.13 -4.74 -16.05
N GLN A 370 -7.88 -5.99 -16.42
CA GLN A 370 -7.07 -6.33 -17.57
C GLN A 370 -7.94 -6.71 -18.76
N LEU A 371 -7.72 -6.03 -19.88
CA LEU A 371 -8.25 -6.49 -21.15
C LEU A 371 -7.26 -7.52 -21.71
N ASN A 372 -7.78 -8.65 -22.19
CA ASN A 372 -6.94 -9.61 -22.90
C ASN A 372 -6.29 -8.96 -24.14
N ASP A 373 -5.19 -9.53 -24.65
CA ASP A 373 -4.22 -8.97 -25.62
C ASP A 373 -4.75 -8.34 -26.95
N SER A 374 -6.05 -8.11 -27.10
CA SER A 374 -6.66 -7.35 -28.22
C SER A 374 -7.90 -6.50 -27.84
N GLY A 375 -8.33 -6.48 -26.57
CA GLY A 375 -9.60 -5.87 -26.17
C GLY A 375 -9.57 -4.34 -26.16
N ALA A 376 -10.65 -3.71 -26.62
CA ALA A 376 -10.82 -2.26 -26.66
C ALA A 376 -11.49 -1.72 -25.38
N TYR A 377 -11.19 -0.48 -25.02
CA TYR A 377 -11.89 0.28 -23.98
C TYR A 377 -12.61 1.47 -24.63
N SER A 378 -13.91 1.62 -24.36
CA SER A 378 -14.69 2.74 -24.89
C SER A 378 -15.70 3.28 -23.90
N GLN A 379 -15.83 4.62 -23.86
CA GLN A 379 -16.86 5.31 -23.08
C GLN A 379 -17.53 6.41 -23.91
N ASP A 380 -18.85 6.51 -23.82
CA ASP A 380 -19.59 7.63 -24.41
C ASP A 380 -19.56 8.90 -23.52
N ALA A 381 -20.05 10.02 -24.06
CA ALA A 381 -20.01 11.32 -23.37
C ALA A 381 -20.83 11.39 -22.07
N SER A 382 -21.64 10.38 -21.75
CA SER A 382 -22.46 10.29 -20.54
C SER A 382 -21.98 9.21 -19.58
N SER A 383 -20.90 8.51 -19.91
CA SER A 383 -20.32 7.47 -19.07
C SER A 383 -19.27 8.04 -18.13
N ALA A 384 -18.89 7.30 -17.08
CA ALA A 384 -17.82 7.68 -16.17
C ALA A 384 -16.91 6.49 -15.83
N LEU A 385 -15.62 6.79 -15.67
CA LEU A 385 -14.63 5.90 -15.07
C LEU A 385 -14.28 6.41 -13.68
N ASN A 386 -14.52 5.59 -12.65
CA ASN A 386 -14.20 5.89 -11.27
C ASN A 386 -13.05 5.00 -10.80
N LEU A 387 -11.93 5.61 -10.42
CA LEU A 387 -10.76 4.90 -9.91
C LEU A 387 -10.37 5.41 -8.52
N GLU A 388 -9.93 4.50 -7.66
CA GLU A 388 -9.36 4.82 -6.35
C GLU A 388 -7.83 4.82 -6.42
N LEU A 389 -7.19 5.92 -6.00
CA LEU A 389 -5.74 6.03 -5.90
C LEU A 389 -5.26 5.59 -4.51
N THR A 390 -4.25 4.72 -4.44
CA THR A 390 -3.64 4.24 -3.19
C THR A 390 -2.13 4.56 -3.13
N GLN A 391 -1.46 4.29 -2.00
CA GLN A 391 -0.03 4.62 -1.83
C GLN A 391 0.93 3.78 -2.68
N ASN A 392 0.48 2.67 -3.28
CA ASN A 392 1.34 1.72 -3.97
C ASN A 392 1.28 1.81 -5.50
N ASN A 393 0.74 2.92 -6.05
CA ASN A 393 0.49 3.20 -7.48
C ASN A 393 1.63 2.91 -8.51
N ALA A 394 2.80 2.40 -8.07
CA ALA A 394 3.86 1.86 -8.90
C ALA A 394 3.94 0.31 -8.94
N ALA A 395 3.09 -0.43 -8.21
CA ALA A 395 3.23 -1.88 -8.02
C ALA A 395 1.92 -2.65 -8.20
N ALA A 396 1.58 -3.01 -9.45
CA ALA A 396 0.69 -4.12 -9.90
C ALA A 396 -0.66 -4.40 -9.19
N GLY A 397 -1.08 -3.59 -8.21
CA GLY A 397 -2.24 -3.84 -7.33
C GLY A 397 -3.18 -2.66 -7.19
N ASP A 398 -2.98 -1.59 -7.96
CA ASP A 398 -3.81 -0.39 -7.95
C ASP A 398 -4.93 -0.44 -8.99
N ALA A 399 -5.91 0.46 -8.86
CA ALA A 399 -7.02 0.60 -9.79
C ALA A 399 -6.53 1.15 -11.15
N GLN A 400 -6.08 0.23 -12.01
CA GLN A 400 -5.62 0.47 -13.37
C GLN A 400 -6.53 -0.26 -14.37
N ILE A 401 -6.63 0.28 -15.59
CA ILE A 401 -7.14 -0.46 -16.75
C ILE A 401 -5.98 -0.78 -17.68
N THR A 402 -5.77 -2.05 -18.00
CA THR A 402 -4.79 -2.45 -19.01
C THR A 402 -5.51 -2.79 -20.31
N VAL A 403 -5.10 -2.18 -21.42
CA VAL A 403 -5.76 -2.27 -22.73
C VAL A 403 -4.72 -2.65 -23.78
N ALA A 404 -5.06 -3.54 -24.71
CA ALA A 404 -4.21 -3.85 -25.87
C ALA A 404 -4.87 -3.44 -27.21
N GLY A 405 -6.18 -3.17 -27.20
CA GLY A 405 -6.94 -2.65 -28.34
C GLY A 405 -7.08 -1.12 -28.33
N LEU A 406 -8.05 -0.61 -29.07
CA LEU A 406 -8.32 0.83 -29.14
C LEU A 406 -8.83 1.37 -27.79
N VAL A 407 -8.27 2.50 -27.34
CA VAL A 407 -8.81 3.30 -26.23
C VAL A 407 -9.59 4.48 -26.81
N SER A 408 -10.88 4.59 -26.51
CA SER A 408 -11.74 5.70 -26.94
C SER A 408 -12.42 6.38 -25.75
N LEU A 409 -12.12 7.66 -25.54
CA LEU A 409 -12.59 8.44 -24.39
C LEU A 409 -13.52 9.58 -24.84
N ALA A 410 -14.61 9.78 -24.11
CA ALA A 410 -15.53 10.90 -24.31
C ALA A 410 -16.28 11.36 -23.05
N GLY A 411 -16.40 10.50 -22.03
CA GLY A 411 -17.11 10.80 -20.78
C GLY A 411 -16.18 11.20 -19.64
N TYR A 412 -16.67 11.13 -18.40
CA TYR A 412 -15.98 11.67 -17.22
C TYR A 412 -14.94 10.71 -16.62
N LEU A 413 -13.91 11.28 -16.00
CA LEU A 413 -13.01 10.61 -15.07
C LEU A 413 -13.31 11.12 -13.66
N HIS A 414 -13.51 10.21 -12.71
CA HIS A 414 -13.56 10.53 -11.30
C HIS A 414 -12.47 9.77 -10.56
N LEU A 415 -11.67 10.50 -9.80
CA LEU A 415 -10.58 9.94 -9.01
C LEU A 415 -10.86 10.19 -7.54
N ASN A 416 -10.78 9.14 -6.73
CA ASN A 416 -10.90 9.23 -5.28
C ASN A 416 -9.59 8.85 -4.61
N LEU A 417 -9.27 9.47 -3.48
CA LEU A 417 -8.14 9.05 -2.65
C LEU A 417 -8.60 7.99 -1.65
N GLY A 418 -7.93 6.85 -1.62
CA GLY A 418 -8.21 5.81 -0.65
C GLY A 418 -7.88 6.19 0.79
N SER A 419 -8.41 5.43 1.74
CA SER A 419 -8.46 5.75 3.18
C SER A 419 -7.11 5.79 3.95
N GLN A 420 -5.95 5.90 3.28
CA GLN A 420 -4.62 5.83 3.89
C GLN A 420 -3.76 7.06 3.56
N SER A 421 -3.63 7.99 4.51
CA SER A 421 -2.82 9.23 4.40
C SER A 421 -1.46 9.14 5.11
N PRO A 422 -0.40 9.80 4.59
CA PRO A 422 -0.34 10.61 3.37
C PRO A 422 0.00 9.79 2.10
N LEU A 423 -0.43 10.24 0.92
CA LEU A 423 -0.04 9.65 -0.37
C LEU A 423 1.45 9.87 -0.63
N VAL A 424 2.23 8.80 -0.74
CA VAL A 424 3.65 8.84 -1.14
C VAL A 424 3.75 8.35 -2.58
N LEU A 425 4.20 9.19 -3.49
CA LEU A 425 4.30 8.85 -4.91
C LEU A 425 5.73 8.40 -5.24
N ALA A 426 5.86 7.22 -5.85
CA ALA A 426 7.13 6.69 -6.34
C ALA A 426 7.42 7.04 -7.81
N GLY A 427 6.52 7.77 -8.47
CA GLY A 427 6.58 8.08 -9.90
C GLY A 427 5.20 8.45 -10.49
N PRO A 428 5.08 8.54 -11.82
CA PRO A 428 3.78 8.72 -12.47
C PRO A 428 2.81 7.56 -12.17
N ILE A 429 1.51 7.86 -12.18
CA ILE A 429 0.43 6.88 -11.98
C ILE A 429 -0.23 6.61 -13.34
N THR A 430 -0.12 5.39 -13.85
CA THR A 430 -0.80 5.00 -15.09
C THR A 430 -2.24 4.55 -14.79
N LEU A 431 -3.22 5.37 -15.17
CA LEU A 431 -4.66 5.06 -15.04
C LEU A 431 -5.12 4.06 -16.10
N ILE A 432 -4.71 4.29 -17.35
CA ILE A 432 -4.93 3.38 -18.48
C ILE A 432 -3.58 3.04 -19.09
N ASN A 433 -3.17 1.78 -18.96
CA ASN A 433 -1.98 1.21 -19.60
C ASN A 433 -2.40 0.64 -20.97
N ASN A 434 -2.12 1.37 -22.03
CA ASN A 434 -2.44 1.03 -23.39
C ASN A 434 -1.24 0.33 -24.05
N GLN A 435 -1.15 -0.99 -23.87
CA GLN A 435 -0.13 -1.84 -24.48
C GLN A 435 -0.25 -1.98 -26.01
N GLY A 436 -1.31 -1.43 -26.60
CA GLY A 436 -1.43 -1.31 -28.06
C GLY A 436 -0.45 -0.27 -28.62
N THR A 437 -0.48 -0.06 -29.94
CA THR A 437 0.33 1.00 -30.58
C THR A 437 -0.51 2.19 -31.07
N SER A 438 -1.83 2.13 -30.89
CA SER A 438 -2.73 3.20 -31.32
C SER A 438 -2.83 4.26 -30.22
N PRO A 439 -2.78 5.56 -30.57
CA PRO A 439 -2.96 6.62 -29.59
C PRO A 439 -4.35 6.54 -28.95
N VAL A 440 -4.48 7.10 -27.75
CA VAL A 440 -5.78 7.31 -27.12
C VAL A 440 -6.63 8.20 -28.02
N ASN A 441 -7.81 7.73 -28.40
CA ASN A 441 -8.75 8.46 -29.23
C ASN A 441 -9.73 9.27 -28.36
N GLY A 442 -9.52 10.59 -28.31
CA GLY A 442 -10.32 11.50 -27.50
C GLY A 442 -9.73 11.72 -26.09
N THR A 443 -10.45 12.47 -25.27
CA THR A 443 -10.06 12.81 -23.89
C THR A 443 -11.23 12.57 -22.95
N PHE A 444 -10.98 12.54 -21.64
CA PHE A 444 -12.07 12.67 -20.68
C PHE A 444 -12.75 14.03 -20.81
N SER A 445 -14.04 14.06 -20.50
CA SER A 445 -14.89 15.23 -20.63
C SER A 445 -14.48 16.30 -19.62
N GLY A 446 -14.12 17.48 -20.13
CA GLY A 446 -13.65 18.60 -19.30
C GLY A 446 -12.15 18.65 -19.11
N ASP A 447 -11.42 17.56 -19.41
CA ASP A 447 -9.99 17.44 -19.17
C ASP A 447 -9.23 17.22 -20.49
N SER A 448 -8.71 18.29 -21.10
CA SER A 448 -7.77 18.19 -22.23
C SER A 448 -6.39 17.66 -21.80
N GLU A 449 -5.51 17.35 -22.76
CA GLU A 449 -4.08 17.06 -22.48
C GLU A 449 -3.47 18.15 -21.58
N GLY A 450 -2.75 17.73 -20.53
CA GLY A 450 -2.13 18.62 -19.54
C GLY A 450 -3.12 19.21 -18.52
N SER A 451 -4.37 18.74 -18.47
CA SER A 451 -5.34 19.25 -17.49
C SER A 451 -4.91 18.91 -16.06
N LEU A 452 -5.16 19.86 -15.17
CA LEU A 452 -4.90 19.72 -13.74
C LEU A 452 -6.06 19.00 -13.07
N VAL A 453 -5.78 17.82 -12.51
CA VAL A 453 -6.76 17.03 -11.77
C VAL A 453 -6.40 17.04 -10.28
N SER A 454 -7.37 17.31 -9.41
CA SER A 454 -7.17 17.28 -7.97
C SER A 454 -7.75 16.01 -7.36
N VAL A 455 -6.96 15.33 -6.52
CA VAL A 455 -7.37 14.10 -5.84
C VAL A 455 -6.96 14.17 -4.37
N GLY A 456 -7.92 14.21 -3.45
CA GLY A 456 -7.65 14.25 -2.01
C GLY A 456 -6.76 15.42 -1.55
N GLY A 457 -6.75 16.54 -2.28
CA GLY A 457 -5.90 17.71 -2.01
C GLY A 457 -4.55 17.72 -2.71
N TYR A 458 -4.18 16.65 -3.42
CA TYR A 458 -3.03 16.59 -4.32
C TYR A 458 -3.42 17.07 -5.72
N TYR A 459 -2.44 17.55 -6.49
CA TYR A 459 -2.61 17.99 -7.86
C TYR A 459 -1.74 17.17 -8.81
N PHE A 460 -2.29 16.82 -9.97
CA PHE A 460 -1.63 16.04 -11.01
C PHE A 460 -1.93 16.60 -12.38
N PHE A 461 -0.99 16.46 -13.31
CA PHE A 461 -1.23 16.65 -14.73
C PHE A 461 -1.68 15.35 -15.35
N LEU A 462 -2.77 15.42 -16.10
CA LEU A 462 -3.29 14.31 -16.88
C LEU A 462 -2.70 14.34 -18.30
N SER A 463 -2.03 13.27 -18.71
CA SER A 463 -1.55 13.06 -20.07
C SER A 463 -2.22 11.84 -20.69
N TYR A 464 -2.62 11.94 -21.95
CA TYR A 464 -3.15 10.87 -22.80
C TYR A 464 -2.09 10.28 -23.75
N VAL A 465 -0.85 10.77 -23.65
CA VAL A 465 0.33 10.32 -24.39
C VAL A 465 1.49 9.98 -23.43
N GLY A 466 1.16 9.62 -22.20
CA GLY A 466 2.14 9.25 -21.18
C GLY A 466 2.74 7.87 -21.40
N GLY A 467 3.64 7.45 -20.51
CA GLY A 467 4.22 6.10 -20.51
C GLY A 467 4.98 5.77 -21.79
N ASP A 468 4.56 4.78 -22.57
CA ASP A 468 5.20 4.46 -23.86
C ASP A 468 4.76 5.36 -25.03
N GLY A 469 3.94 6.38 -24.78
CA GLY A 469 3.50 7.40 -25.73
C GLY A 469 2.01 7.35 -26.05
N ASN A 470 1.28 6.38 -25.48
CA ASN A 470 -0.16 6.19 -25.70
C ASN A 470 -0.90 5.75 -24.43
N ASP A 471 -0.30 5.91 -23.25
CA ASP A 471 -0.94 5.67 -21.96
C ASP A 471 -1.69 6.91 -21.44
N VAL A 472 -2.67 6.66 -20.56
CA VAL A 472 -3.29 7.72 -19.75
C VAL A 472 -2.64 7.73 -18.38
N VAL A 473 -1.92 8.80 -18.08
CA VAL A 473 -1.02 8.90 -16.93
C VAL A 473 -1.30 10.18 -16.15
N LEU A 474 -1.25 10.09 -14.82
CA LEU A 474 -1.13 11.22 -13.93
C LEU A 474 0.33 11.40 -13.53
N SER A 475 0.84 12.62 -13.66
CA SER A 475 2.21 12.95 -13.28
C SER A 475 2.29 14.23 -12.46
N GLN A 476 3.39 14.36 -11.72
CA GLN A 476 3.83 15.58 -11.07
C GLN A 476 5.19 15.99 -11.66
N GLU A 477 5.51 17.29 -11.69
CA GLU A 477 6.87 17.72 -12.03
C GLU A 477 7.91 17.18 -11.03
N GLN A 478 9.06 16.72 -11.52
CA GLN A 478 10.16 16.29 -10.64
C GLN A 478 11.17 17.42 -10.47
N ILE A 479 11.03 18.15 -9.36
CA ILE A 479 12.02 19.13 -8.90
C ILE A 479 12.91 18.44 -7.88
N THR A 480 14.20 18.30 -8.21
CA THR A 480 15.22 17.80 -7.28
C THR A 480 16.13 18.95 -6.92
N VAL A 481 16.26 19.23 -5.62
CA VAL A 481 17.21 20.22 -5.09
C VAL A 481 18.28 19.49 -4.28
N THR A 482 19.53 19.91 -4.41
CA THR A 482 20.66 19.36 -3.66
C THR A 482 21.38 20.49 -2.93
N GLY A 483 21.47 20.35 -1.60
CA GLY A 483 22.24 21.25 -0.74
C GLY A 483 23.75 20.97 -0.79
N VAL A 484 24.53 21.85 -0.17
CA VAL A 484 26.00 21.74 -0.10
C VAL A 484 26.44 21.82 1.36
N LYS A 485 27.42 20.99 1.76
CA LYS A 485 28.04 21.07 3.10
C LYS A 485 29.55 21.21 2.98
N VAL A 486 30.08 22.35 3.40
CA VAL A 486 31.51 22.72 3.29
C VAL A 486 31.96 23.52 4.50
N ASN A 487 33.26 23.80 4.61
CA ASN A 487 33.81 24.77 5.56
C ASN A 487 34.06 26.10 4.84
N TYR A 488 34.09 27.19 5.61
CA TYR A 488 34.34 28.53 5.08
C TYR A 488 35.66 28.63 4.32
N ASP A 489 35.57 29.08 3.06
CA ASP A 489 36.69 29.25 2.13
C ASP A 489 36.65 30.60 1.37
N SER A 490 35.73 31.49 1.75
CA SER A 490 35.44 32.78 1.10
C SER A 490 34.88 32.70 -0.34
N ASN A 491 34.50 31.52 -0.84
CA ASN A 491 33.84 31.36 -2.13
C ASN A 491 32.30 31.27 -1.97
N PRO A 492 31.51 31.64 -2.98
CA PRO A 492 30.08 31.37 -3.01
C PRO A 492 29.78 29.88 -3.21
N HIS A 493 28.86 29.32 -2.42
CA HIS A 493 28.44 27.91 -2.49
C HIS A 493 26.95 27.81 -2.87
N PRO A 494 26.61 27.73 -4.16
CA PRO A 494 25.22 27.54 -4.58
C PRO A 494 24.73 26.11 -4.28
N ALA A 495 23.46 25.98 -3.92
CA ALA A 495 22.73 24.74 -4.11
C ALA A 495 22.52 24.48 -5.61
N SER A 496 22.30 23.23 -5.98
CA SER A 496 21.93 22.86 -7.35
C SER A 496 20.49 22.36 -7.38
N GLY A 497 19.84 22.49 -8.54
CA GLY A 497 18.51 21.95 -8.77
C GLY A 497 18.35 21.46 -10.20
N THR A 498 17.49 20.48 -10.40
CA THR A 498 17.02 20.04 -11.70
C THR A 498 15.51 20.00 -11.71
N ALA A 499 14.90 20.50 -12.78
CA ALA A 499 13.49 20.31 -13.06
C ALA A 499 13.35 19.51 -14.35
N LEU A 500 12.70 18.36 -14.26
CA LEU A 500 12.38 17.52 -15.40
C LEU A 500 10.87 17.42 -15.53
N GLY A 501 10.38 17.56 -16.75
CA GLY A 501 9.00 17.21 -17.07
C GLY A 501 8.79 15.71 -16.88
N ALA A 502 7.54 15.28 -16.87
CA ALA A 502 7.18 13.88 -16.66
C ALA A 502 6.99 13.10 -17.97
N GLU A 503 7.38 13.70 -19.10
CA GLU A 503 7.22 13.08 -20.41
C GLU A 503 8.10 11.84 -20.55
N SER A 504 7.60 10.84 -21.28
CA SER A 504 8.31 9.61 -21.59
C SER A 504 8.29 9.39 -23.11
N PRO A 505 9.35 8.80 -23.71
CA PRO A 505 10.54 8.22 -23.09
C PRO A 505 11.63 9.23 -22.71
N THR A 506 11.48 10.50 -23.10
CA THR A 506 12.50 11.54 -22.86
C THR A 506 11.85 12.72 -22.14
N PRO A 507 12.05 12.82 -20.81
CA PRO A 507 11.63 13.97 -20.02
C PRO A 507 12.14 15.29 -20.60
N ALA A 508 11.28 16.30 -20.69
CA ALA A 508 11.73 17.64 -21.01
C ALA A 508 12.68 18.15 -19.92
N ASN A 509 13.80 18.75 -20.31
CA ASN A 509 14.67 19.41 -19.34
C ASN A 509 14.17 20.84 -19.12
N LEU A 510 13.54 21.07 -17.98
CA LEU A 510 12.92 22.32 -17.57
C LEU A 510 13.77 23.09 -16.56
N THR A 511 15.03 22.69 -16.38
CA THR A 511 15.90 23.25 -15.33
C THR A 511 16.14 24.76 -15.51
N SER A 512 15.97 25.31 -16.71
CA SER A 512 16.04 26.77 -16.95
C SER A 512 14.94 27.55 -16.25
N GLU A 513 13.78 26.93 -16.01
CA GLU A 513 12.62 27.56 -15.38
C GLU A 513 12.68 27.45 -13.84
N LEU A 514 13.66 26.72 -13.28
CA LEU A 514 13.83 26.52 -11.85
C LEU A 514 14.74 27.61 -11.26
N HIS A 515 14.24 28.34 -10.26
CA HIS A 515 15.00 29.37 -9.55
C HIS A 515 15.15 28.98 -8.08
N LEU A 516 16.38 29.12 -7.56
CA LEU A 516 16.66 28.85 -6.15
C LEU A 516 16.77 30.14 -5.33
N ALA A 517 16.37 30.07 -4.07
CA ALA A 517 16.56 31.10 -3.06
C ALA A 517 17.14 30.49 -1.79
N TYR A 518 17.74 31.35 -0.97
CA TYR A 518 18.30 30.99 0.32
C TYR A 518 17.66 31.82 1.42
N SER A 519 17.34 31.18 2.54
CA SER A 519 16.81 31.82 3.74
C SER A 519 17.58 31.38 4.99
N THR A 520 17.68 32.27 5.98
CA THR A 520 18.27 31.96 7.29
C THR A 520 17.28 32.18 8.44
N ASP A 521 16.02 32.51 8.14
CA ASP A 521 15.00 32.90 9.13
C ASP A 521 13.71 32.08 9.04
N GLY A 522 13.77 30.88 8.45
CA GLY A 522 12.63 29.99 8.27
C GLY A 522 11.68 30.48 7.18
N GLY A 523 12.22 30.93 6.04
CA GLY A 523 11.43 31.31 4.86
C GLY A 523 10.71 32.66 4.97
N LYS A 524 11.15 33.58 5.83
CA LYS A 524 10.54 34.93 5.90
C LYS A 524 11.24 35.92 4.97
N THR A 525 12.55 35.76 4.79
CA THR A 525 13.34 36.54 3.84
C THR A 525 14.15 35.63 2.92
N PHE A 526 14.31 36.08 1.67
CA PHE A 526 14.92 35.30 0.59
C PHE A 526 16.03 36.08 -0.10
N SER A 527 17.15 35.41 -0.36
CA SER A 527 18.26 35.91 -1.17
C SER A 527 18.48 35.01 -2.40
N ARG A 528 18.71 35.63 -3.56
CA ARG A 528 19.13 34.91 -4.79
C ARG A 528 20.64 34.74 -4.88
N ASN A 529 21.41 35.42 -4.03
CA ASN A 529 22.86 35.29 -4.00
C ASN A 529 23.27 34.03 -3.23
N SER A 530 24.22 33.28 -3.79
CA SER A 530 24.78 32.09 -3.15
C SER A 530 25.44 32.42 -1.80
N PRO A 531 25.23 31.59 -0.76
CA PRO A 531 25.88 31.77 0.53
C PRO A 531 27.41 31.74 0.46
N VAL A 532 28.06 32.65 1.18
CA VAL A 532 29.53 32.74 1.28
C VAL A 532 30.00 32.55 2.73
N ASN A 533 29.26 33.11 3.69
CA ASN A 533 29.64 33.12 5.10
C ASN A 533 29.18 31.86 5.82
N ALA A 534 29.81 31.53 6.94
CA ALA A 534 29.41 30.41 7.76
C ALA A 534 27.99 30.60 8.31
N GLY A 535 27.19 29.53 8.27
CA GLY A 535 25.78 29.54 8.56
C GLY A 535 25.06 28.32 7.99
N THR A 536 23.77 28.19 8.32
CA THR A 536 22.85 27.24 7.68
C THR A 536 21.83 28.06 6.91
N TYR A 537 21.76 27.81 5.60
CA TYR A 537 20.90 28.50 4.66
C TYR A 537 19.93 27.48 4.09
N GLU A 538 18.66 27.56 4.50
CA GLU A 538 17.58 26.76 3.93
C GLU A 538 17.39 27.14 2.46
N VAL A 539 17.20 26.14 1.60
CA VAL A 539 17.05 26.33 0.16
C VAL A 539 15.57 26.28 -0.19
N TYR A 540 15.10 27.32 -0.86
CA TYR A 540 13.75 27.43 -1.39
C TYR A 540 13.81 27.49 -2.92
N TYR A 541 12.69 27.21 -3.58
CA TYR A 541 12.60 27.31 -5.02
C TYR A 541 11.29 27.93 -5.50
N THR A 542 11.36 28.56 -6.67
CA THR A 542 10.21 28.88 -7.53
C THR A 542 10.43 28.23 -8.88
N PHE A 543 9.35 28.04 -9.63
CA PHE A 543 9.38 27.47 -10.96
C PHE A 543 8.53 28.34 -11.88
N ASP A 544 9.08 28.85 -12.97
CA ASP A 544 8.38 29.81 -13.83
C ASP A 544 7.36 29.12 -14.75
N GLY A 545 7.49 27.80 -14.97
CA GLY A 545 6.68 27.06 -15.91
C GLY A 545 6.93 27.44 -17.37
N ASP A 546 6.16 26.84 -18.28
CA ASP A 546 6.14 27.19 -19.70
C ASP A 546 4.71 27.04 -20.28
N SER A 547 4.55 26.89 -21.60
CA SER A 547 3.23 26.70 -22.21
C SER A 547 2.54 25.38 -21.84
N ASN A 548 3.31 24.39 -21.36
CA ASN A 548 2.89 23.03 -21.06
C ASN A 548 3.08 22.67 -19.56
N HIS A 549 3.78 23.49 -18.78
CA HIS A 549 4.13 23.26 -17.38
C HIS A 549 3.72 24.46 -16.52
N TYR A 550 3.05 24.23 -15.39
CA TYR A 550 2.55 25.33 -14.55
C TYR A 550 3.67 25.94 -13.71
N SER A 551 3.52 27.22 -13.36
CA SER A 551 4.47 27.90 -12.50
C SER A 551 4.22 27.60 -11.02
N ILE A 552 5.28 27.54 -10.23
CA ILE A 552 5.28 27.62 -8.77
C ILE A 552 5.77 29.03 -8.42
N PRO A 553 4.85 30.02 -8.30
CA PRO A 553 5.22 31.42 -8.15
C PRO A 553 5.63 31.80 -6.72
N THR A 554 5.44 30.90 -5.75
CA THR A 554 5.76 31.12 -4.34
C THR A 554 6.97 30.31 -3.92
N GLU A 555 7.88 30.94 -3.17
CA GLU A 555 9.07 30.28 -2.62
C GLU A 555 8.66 29.06 -1.77
N THR A 556 8.99 27.88 -2.27
CA THR A 556 8.61 26.58 -1.68
C THR A 556 9.84 25.95 -1.02
N ASP A 557 9.68 25.42 0.19
CA ASP A 557 10.78 24.82 0.95
C ASP A 557 11.23 23.49 0.32
N SER A 558 12.50 23.42 -0.08
CA SER A 558 13.08 22.19 -0.65
C SER A 558 13.49 21.16 0.42
N HIS A 559 13.44 21.51 1.71
CA HIS A 559 13.97 20.75 2.84
C HIS A 559 15.48 20.45 2.75
N GLN A 560 16.19 21.15 1.87
CA GLN A 560 17.64 21.09 1.74
C GLN A 560 18.27 22.37 2.29
N ALA A 561 19.57 22.30 2.61
CA ALA A 561 20.32 23.43 3.11
C ALA A 561 21.72 23.51 2.52
N VAL A 562 22.22 24.74 2.35
CA VAL A 562 23.65 25.03 2.25
C VAL A 562 24.19 25.26 3.65
N VAL A 563 25.10 24.42 4.10
CA VAL A 563 25.71 24.48 5.43
C VAL A 563 27.19 24.79 5.27
N ILE A 564 27.57 25.99 5.69
CA ILE A 564 28.97 26.45 5.69
C ILE A 564 29.45 26.46 7.15
N GLY A 565 30.34 25.54 7.48
CA GLY A 565 30.96 25.43 8.79
C GLY A 565 32.04 26.50 9.01
N LYS A 566 32.16 27.00 10.24
CA LYS A 566 33.26 27.89 10.62
C LYS A 566 34.60 27.15 10.60
N VAL A 567 35.69 27.87 10.32
CA VAL A 567 37.06 27.33 10.36
C VAL A 567 37.82 27.84 11.59
N THR A 568 38.76 27.05 12.11
CA THR A 568 39.59 27.45 13.25
C THR A 568 40.90 28.06 12.76
N PRO A 569 41.15 29.36 12.97
CA PRO A 569 42.41 29.97 12.58
C PRO A 569 43.53 29.58 13.56
N THR A 570 44.77 29.69 13.11
CA THR A 570 45.96 29.38 13.90
C THR A 570 46.81 30.63 14.10
N PHE A 571 47.37 30.79 15.30
CA PHE A 571 48.42 31.77 15.56
C PHE A 571 49.76 31.30 14.98
N SER A 572 50.60 32.21 14.49
CA SER A 572 52.02 31.90 14.30
C SER A 572 52.68 31.62 15.66
N ALA A 573 53.49 30.56 15.74
CA ALA A 573 54.03 30.02 16.99
C ALA A 573 54.73 31.11 17.83
N VAL A 574 54.31 31.25 19.08
CA VAL A 574 54.91 32.21 20.03
C VAL A 574 55.84 31.42 20.93
N GLY A 575 57.14 31.47 20.62
CA GLY A 575 58.17 30.90 21.47
C GLY A 575 58.42 31.74 22.73
N THR A 576 59.43 31.35 23.49
CA THR A 576 59.93 32.13 24.62
C THR A 576 60.55 33.44 24.13
N THR A 577 60.10 34.56 24.66
CA THR A 577 60.73 35.87 24.46
C THR A 577 61.60 36.18 25.67
N ILE A 578 62.85 36.59 25.47
CA ILE A 578 63.77 36.92 26.56
C ILE A 578 63.95 38.43 26.63
N ILE A 579 63.81 39.00 27.82
CA ILE A 579 64.18 40.39 28.13
C ILE A 579 65.16 40.42 29.29
N THR A 580 65.93 41.49 29.37
CA THR A 580 66.80 41.73 30.53
C THR A 580 66.07 42.61 31.54
N ASP A 581 66.31 42.37 32.83
CA ASP A 581 65.65 43.08 33.93
C ASP A 581 65.70 44.60 33.75
N GLY A 582 64.59 45.26 34.07
CA GLY A 582 64.42 46.70 33.91
C GLY A 582 64.13 47.18 32.48
N THR A 583 63.92 46.28 31.50
CA THR A 583 63.45 46.65 30.15
C THR A 583 62.14 47.44 30.24
N PRO A 584 62.04 48.69 29.71
CA PRO A 584 60.88 49.56 29.96
C PRO A 584 59.55 49.02 29.44
N SER A 585 59.56 48.53 28.20
CA SER A 585 58.40 47.97 27.52
C SER A 585 58.81 46.94 26.48
N LEU A 586 57.89 46.02 26.20
CA LEU A 586 58.03 44.99 25.18
C LEU A 586 56.83 45.00 24.25
N LYS A 587 57.08 44.91 22.94
CA LYS A 587 56.05 44.74 21.92
C LYS A 587 55.94 43.27 21.54
N LEU A 588 54.83 42.63 21.94
CA LEU A 588 54.49 41.27 21.52
C LEU A 588 53.67 41.35 20.23
N SER A 589 54.11 40.65 19.19
CA SER A 589 53.46 40.65 17.87
C SER A 589 53.27 39.22 17.38
N GLY A 590 52.25 39.01 16.55
CA GLY A 590 51.99 37.72 15.93
C GLY A 590 51.06 37.88 14.73
N THR A 591 50.74 36.76 14.10
CA THR A 591 49.72 36.68 13.05
C THR A 591 48.69 35.61 13.39
N ILE A 592 47.46 35.78 12.92
CA ILE A 592 46.40 34.78 13.02
C ILE A 592 45.75 34.59 11.65
N SER A 593 45.69 33.36 11.15
CA SER A 593 45.07 33.04 9.85
C SER A 593 44.65 31.58 9.75
N TYR A 594 43.78 31.27 8.78
CA TYR A 594 43.54 29.91 8.30
C TYR A 594 43.94 29.84 6.82
N GLY A 595 45.14 29.35 6.54
CA GLY A 595 45.73 29.47 5.20
C GLY A 595 45.87 30.95 4.80
N SER A 596 45.25 31.33 3.67
CA SER A 596 45.18 32.72 3.20
C SER A 596 44.01 33.52 3.77
N LEU A 597 43.11 32.89 4.53
CA LEU A 597 41.92 33.54 5.07
C LEU A 597 42.25 34.22 6.39
N ILE A 598 41.87 35.48 6.52
CA ILE A 598 42.20 36.31 7.67
C ILE A 598 40.92 36.56 8.50
N PRO A 599 40.89 36.18 9.78
CA PRO A 599 39.77 36.49 10.67
C PRO A 599 39.67 37.99 10.95
N THR A 600 38.45 38.46 11.20
CA THR A 600 38.18 39.84 11.61
C THR A 600 38.05 39.96 13.12
N GLY A 601 38.13 41.18 13.65
CA GLY A 601 37.98 41.46 15.07
C GLY A 601 39.32 41.72 15.76
N SER A 602 39.49 41.19 16.96
CA SER A 602 40.63 41.50 17.84
C SER A 602 41.20 40.27 18.53
N VAL A 603 42.49 40.33 18.84
CA VAL A 603 43.19 39.36 19.69
C VAL A 603 43.33 39.94 21.08
N THR A 604 43.03 39.12 22.09
CA THR A 604 43.34 39.40 23.49
C THR A 604 44.72 38.84 23.80
N VAL A 605 45.66 39.71 24.17
CA VAL A 605 47.02 39.35 24.61
C VAL A 605 47.09 39.55 26.12
N THR A 606 47.59 38.54 26.83
CA THR A 606 47.73 38.60 28.29
C THR A 606 49.16 38.28 28.68
N VAL A 607 49.76 39.12 29.52
CA VAL A 607 51.03 38.84 30.22
C VAL A 607 50.71 38.75 31.70
N ASP A 608 50.86 37.55 32.27
CA ASP A 608 50.36 37.18 33.60
C ASP A 608 48.87 37.51 33.80
N SER A 609 48.56 38.62 34.45
CA SER A 609 47.18 39.10 34.69
C SER A 609 46.85 40.40 33.94
N VAL A 610 47.80 40.96 33.20
CA VAL A 610 47.60 42.21 32.45
C VAL A 610 47.09 41.88 31.05
N ILE A 611 45.93 42.42 30.70
CA ILE A 611 45.22 42.12 29.45
C ILE A 611 45.24 43.34 28.52
N GLN A 612 45.53 43.12 27.24
CA GLN A 612 45.32 44.08 26.17
C GLN A 612 44.56 43.46 25.01
N MET A 613 43.59 44.20 24.45
CA MET A 613 42.85 43.79 23.26
C MET A 613 43.30 44.64 22.08
N VAL A 614 43.75 44.01 21.00
CA VAL A 614 44.31 44.68 19.83
C VAL A 614 43.64 44.20 18.54
N PRO A 615 43.36 45.09 17.57
CA PRO A 615 42.70 44.71 16.33
C PRO A 615 43.60 43.82 15.46
N ILE A 616 42.97 42.94 14.68
CA ILE A 616 43.62 42.16 13.63
C ILE A 616 43.69 43.01 12.36
N ALA A 617 44.88 43.16 11.79
CA ALA A 617 45.08 43.87 10.52
C ALA A 617 44.63 42.99 9.32
N PRO A 618 44.42 43.57 8.13
CA PRO A 618 43.97 42.83 6.94
C PRO A 618 44.91 41.69 6.48
N ASP A 619 46.18 41.71 6.91
CA ASP A 619 47.18 40.66 6.65
C ASP A 619 47.27 39.61 7.79
N GLY A 620 46.39 39.71 8.80
CA GLY A 620 46.35 38.85 9.97
C GLY A 620 47.30 39.24 11.09
N SER A 621 48.10 40.29 10.90
CA SER A 621 49.03 40.76 11.92
C SER A 621 48.33 41.47 13.08
N PHE A 622 48.88 41.33 14.28
CA PHE A 622 48.47 42.07 15.47
C PHE A 622 49.68 42.34 16.36
N SER A 623 49.60 43.37 17.20
CA SER A 623 50.65 43.66 18.17
C SER A 623 50.15 44.43 19.39
N ALA A 624 50.63 44.04 20.57
CA ALA A 624 50.34 44.67 21.85
C ALA A 624 51.64 45.08 22.56
N THR A 625 51.61 46.20 23.29
CA THR A 625 52.80 46.73 23.97
C THR A 625 52.57 46.71 25.48
N PHE A 626 53.39 45.94 26.19
CA PHE A 626 53.31 45.81 27.64
C PHE A 626 54.43 46.61 28.31
N ALA A 627 54.11 47.23 29.46
CA ALA A 627 55.12 47.77 30.34
C ALA A 627 55.77 46.61 31.10
N THR A 628 57.07 46.41 30.92
CA THR A 628 57.82 45.28 31.49
C THR A 628 58.75 45.70 32.62
N LYS A 629 58.95 47.00 32.82
CA LYS A 629 59.92 47.53 33.81
C LYS A 629 59.72 47.03 35.24
N SER A 630 58.47 46.73 35.60
CA SER A 630 58.08 46.33 36.96
C SER A 630 57.89 44.82 37.09
N LEU A 631 58.20 44.05 36.05
CA LEU A 631 58.26 42.60 36.17
C LEU A 631 59.44 42.23 37.06
N ASN A 632 59.31 41.12 37.79
CA ASN A 632 60.42 40.57 38.57
C ASN A 632 61.09 39.50 37.71
N VAL A 633 62.40 39.36 37.80
CA VAL A 633 63.14 38.26 37.16
C VAL A 633 62.45 36.91 37.41
N GLY A 634 62.20 36.19 36.32
CA GLY A 634 61.30 35.05 36.30
C GLY A 634 60.69 34.76 34.93
N THR A 635 60.08 33.58 34.81
CA THR A 635 59.22 33.24 33.67
C THR A 635 57.81 33.78 33.89
N HIS A 636 57.35 34.60 32.96
CA HIS A 636 56.01 35.16 32.90
C HIS A 636 55.16 34.44 31.84
N SER A 637 53.89 34.25 32.16
CA SER A 637 52.94 33.59 31.25
C SER A 637 52.46 34.54 30.17
N VAL A 638 52.49 34.12 28.91
CA VAL A 638 51.94 34.88 27.80
C VAL A 638 50.85 34.06 27.12
N SER A 639 49.67 34.63 26.92
CA SER A 639 48.58 33.99 26.17
C SER A 639 47.98 34.92 25.13
N PHE A 640 47.58 34.33 24.02
CA PHE A 640 46.88 34.98 22.92
C PHE A 640 45.56 34.26 22.72
N SER A 641 44.46 35.02 22.70
CA SER A 641 43.12 34.48 22.55
C SER A 641 42.33 35.28 21.53
N TYR A 642 41.77 34.58 20.57
CA TYR A 642 40.84 35.10 19.58
C TYR A 642 39.45 34.52 19.86
N GLY A 643 38.43 35.38 19.95
CA GLY A 643 37.06 34.99 20.33
C GLY A 643 36.23 34.34 19.22
N GLY A 644 36.70 34.35 17.97
CA GLY A 644 35.91 33.98 16.79
C GLY A 644 35.12 35.17 16.20
N ASP A 645 34.62 34.99 14.99
CA ASP A 645 33.73 35.94 14.30
C ASP A 645 32.62 35.18 13.55
N GLN A 646 32.01 35.78 12.52
CA GLN A 646 30.98 35.11 11.71
C GLN A 646 31.50 33.82 11.06
N ASN A 647 32.74 33.78 10.60
CA ASN A 647 33.30 32.73 9.74
C ASN A 647 34.34 31.86 10.45
N PHE A 648 34.89 32.36 11.56
CA PHE A 648 35.96 31.71 12.30
C PHE A 648 35.53 31.31 13.71
N THR A 649 35.93 30.13 14.16
CA THR A 649 35.85 29.76 15.58
C THR A 649 36.97 30.45 16.37
N GLY A 650 36.82 30.49 17.70
CA GLY A 650 37.86 31.00 18.58
C GLY A 650 39.12 30.13 18.56
N ALA A 651 40.27 30.74 18.83
CA ALA A 651 41.57 30.08 18.89
C ALA A 651 42.39 30.65 20.04
N THR A 652 43.23 29.82 20.66
CA THR A 652 44.14 30.23 21.74
C THR A 652 45.51 29.64 21.53
N THR A 653 46.56 30.39 21.89
CA THR A 653 47.93 29.87 22.02
C THR A 653 48.63 30.52 23.21
N SER A 654 49.73 29.93 23.66
CA SER A 654 50.51 30.43 24.79
C SER A 654 52.00 30.38 24.49
N GLY A 655 52.75 31.31 25.07
CA GLY A 655 54.21 31.33 25.12
C GLY A 655 54.69 31.78 26.51
N SER A 656 55.97 32.05 26.64
CA SER A 656 56.55 32.63 27.86
C SER A 656 57.35 33.89 27.56
N LEU A 657 57.43 34.75 28.57
CA LEU A 657 58.35 35.89 28.61
C LEU A 657 59.30 35.65 29.78
N ASP A 658 60.56 35.41 29.46
CA ASP A 658 61.61 35.19 30.45
C ASP A 658 62.33 36.52 30.70
N ASP A 659 62.20 37.04 31.92
CA ASP A 659 62.96 38.19 32.41
C ASP A 659 64.20 37.68 33.13
N THR A 660 65.39 38.07 32.65
CA THR A 660 66.69 37.55 33.11
C THR A 660 67.59 38.68 33.63
N TYR A 661 68.46 38.38 34.59
CA TYR A 661 69.45 39.35 35.05
C TYR A 661 70.50 39.64 33.97
N ALA A 662 71.00 40.87 33.91
CA ALA A 662 72.31 41.11 33.31
C ALA A 662 73.40 40.63 34.28
N VAL A 663 74.51 40.12 33.75
CA VAL A 663 75.69 39.78 34.55
C VAL A 663 76.77 40.84 34.31
N LEU A 664 77.17 41.50 35.39
CA LEU A 664 78.25 42.47 35.40
C LEU A 664 79.53 41.79 35.90
N VAL A 665 80.50 41.63 35.01
CA VAL A 665 81.78 41.01 35.36
C VAL A 665 82.64 41.99 36.16
N MET A 666 83.13 41.58 37.32
CA MET A 666 83.92 42.42 38.24
C MET A 666 85.33 41.86 38.51
N PHE A 667 85.73 40.81 37.81
CA PHE A 667 87.08 40.25 37.89
C PHE A 667 87.77 40.30 36.53
N ASP A 668 89.09 40.13 36.54
CA ASP A 668 89.89 40.16 35.33
C ASP A 668 89.82 38.82 34.57
N GLN A 669 89.09 38.81 33.45
CA GLN A 669 88.92 37.63 32.60
C GLN A 669 90.12 37.37 31.66
N GLY A 670 90.94 38.40 31.41
CA GLY A 670 92.01 38.36 30.41
C GLY A 670 93.34 37.80 30.92
N HIS A 671 93.49 37.69 32.24
CA HIS A 671 94.70 37.13 32.84
C HIS A 671 94.61 35.62 33.06
N ALA A 672 95.40 34.88 32.31
CA ALA A 672 95.51 33.43 32.45
C ALA A 672 95.97 33.01 33.85
N LYS A 673 95.46 31.88 34.32
CA LYS A 673 95.72 31.31 35.64
C LYS A 673 96.20 29.87 35.53
N HIS A 674 97.26 29.54 36.26
CA HIS A 674 97.80 28.19 36.28
C HIS A 674 96.80 27.16 36.82
N ALA A 675 96.79 25.98 36.21
CA ALA A 675 96.06 24.82 36.73
C ALA A 675 96.45 24.54 38.21
N GLY A 676 95.45 24.27 39.06
CA GLY A 676 95.66 24.12 40.51
C GLY A 676 95.70 25.43 41.30
N SER A 677 95.69 26.62 40.67
CA SER A 677 95.58 27.90 41.38
C SER A 677 94.14 28.20 41.81
N THR A 678 93.94 29.28 42.59
CA THR A 678 92.63 29.77 43.01
C THR A 678 92.31 31.07 42.28
N LEU A 679 91.14 31.13 41.63
CA LEU A 679 90.63 32.29 40.92
C LEU A 679 89.38 32.82 41.63
N PRO A 680 89.44 34.01 42.25
CA PRO A 680 88.25 34.69 42.76
C PRO A 680 87.41 35.21 41.59
N ILE A 681 86.29 34.56 41.31
CA ILE A 681 85.28 35.01 40.36
C ILE A 681 84.38 36.01 41.10
N GLN A 682 84.32 37.25 40.61
CA GLN A 682 83.47 38.30 41.15
C GLN A 682 82.50 38.77 40.07
N ILE A 683 81.21 38.68 40.37
CA ILE A 683 80.14 39.13 39.48
C ILE A 683 79.12 39.94 40.25
N ALA A 684 78.47 40.88 39.60
CA ALA A 684 77.27 41.55 40.08
C ALA A 684 76.09 41.22 39.14
N LEU A 685 74.87 41.32 39.66
CA LEU A 685 73.66 41.24 38.85
C LEU A 685 73.21 42.64 38.50
N GLY A 686 72.77 42.84 37.26
CA GLY A 686 72.39 44.14 36.74
C GLY A 686 71.08 44.12 35.96
N THR A 687 70.60 45.33 35.69
CA THR A 687 69.53 45.59 34.71
C THR A 687 70.12 45.81 33.30
N VAL A 688 69.25 45.90 32.29
CA VAL A 688 69.60 46.30 30.92
C VAL A 688 70.33 47.65 30.83
N GLY A 689 70.13 48.54 31.82
CA GLY A 689 70.80 49.83 31.94
C GLY A 689 72.14 49.79 32.70
N GLY A 690 72.63 48.59 33.04
CA GLY A 690 73.85 48.39 33.82
C GLY A 690 73.75 48.80 35.29
N GLN A 691 72.54 49.07 35.80
CA GLN A 691 72.34 49.35 37.22
C GLN A 691 72.44 48.06 38.01
N ASP A 692 73.21 48.06 39.10
CA ASP A 692 73.33 46.91 39.99
C ASP A 692 72.01 46.62 40.73
N VAL A 693 71.66 45.34 40.77
CA VAL A 693 70.49 44.77 41.48
C VAL A 693 70.92 43.59 42.38
N SER A 694 72.20 43.52 42.74
CA SER A 694 72.73 42.45 43.58
C SER A 694 72.17 42.53 45.00
N SER A 695 71.78 41.39 45.58
CA SER A 695 71.11 41.34 46.88
C SER A 695 71.44 40.06 47.63
N SER A 696 71.50 40.12 48.97
CA SER A 696 71.63 38.93 49.81
C SER A 696 70.42 37.98 49.72
N GLY A 697 69.30 38.44 49.14
CA GLY A 697 68.10 37.63 48.92
C GLY A 697 68.13 36.77 47.65
N VAL A 698 69.10 36.97 46.76
CA VAL A 698 69.24 36.22 45.51
C VAL A 698 70.41 35.26 45.64
N THR A 699 70.18 33.96 45.39
CA THR A 699 71.26 32.96 45.46
C THR A 699 71.81 32.71 44.07
N VAL A 700 73.14 32.80 43.93
CA VAL A 700 73.87 32.43 42.71
C VAL A 700 74.65 31.14 42.97
N THR A 701 74.46 30.12 42.14
CA THR A 701 75.02 28.78 42.36
C THR A 701 75.89 28.39 41.17
N ALA A 702 77.16 28.10 41.42
CA ALA A 702 78.06 27.59 40.38
C ALA A 702 77.66 26.15 39.99
N LEU A 703 77.51 25.92 38.69
CA LEU A 703 77.09 24.63 38.14
C LEU A 703 78.30 23.79 37.72
N GLY A 704 79.22 24.41 36.97
CA GLY A 704 80.36 23.70 36.39
C GLY A 704 81.11 24.54 35.36
N ILE A 705 82.22 23.99 34.87
CA ILE A 705 83.04 24.62 33.84
C ILE A 705 83.06 23.77 32.56
N ALA A 706 83.13 24.44 31.41
CA ALA A 706 83.37 23.79 30.11
C ALA A 706 84.33 24.62 29.27
N ALA A 707 85.14 23.95 28.45
CA ALA A 707 86.02 24.64 27.50
C ALA A 707 85.18 25.33 26.41
N THR A 708 85.62 26.51 25.98
CA THR A 708 85.02 27.24 24.85
C THR A 708 86.10 27.63 23.85
N THR A 709 85.76 27.53 22.56
CA THR A 709 86.58 28.10 21.48
C THR A 709 86.16 29.53 21.13
N ASP A 710 85.01 29.99 21.61
CA ASP A 710 84.58 31.38 21.47
C ASP A 710 85.18 32.22 22.59
N THR A 711 86.14 33.06 22.21
CA THR A 711 86.84 33.99 23.10
C THR A 711 86.25 35.40 23.08
N THR A 712 85.23 35.65 22.26
CA THR A 712 84.58 36.96 22.13
C THR A 712 83.33 37.09 23.01
N ASP A 713 82.68 35.96 23.30
CA ASP A 713 81.52 35.86 24.18
C ASP A 713 81.94 35.62 25.64
N THR A 714 82.29 36.71 26.33
CA THR A 714 82.89 36.67 27.68
C THR A 714 81.88 36.60 28.83
N VAL A 715 80.62 36.92 28.56
CA VAL A 715 79.50 36.85 29.49
C VAL A 715 78.22 36.62 28.70
N GLY A 716 77.36 35.71 29.15
CA GLY A 716 76.10 35.45 28.47
C GLY A 716 75.14 34.58 29.27
N ALA A 717 73.97 34.35 28.68
CA ALA A 717 72.86 33.58 29.25
C ALA A 717 72.39 32.50 28.25
N ILE A 718 71.98 31.35 28.74
CA ILE A 718 71.61 30.16 27.97
C ILE A 718 70.48 29.44 28.68
N ASP A 719 69.61 28.82 27.89
CA ASP A 719 68.63 27.87 28.41
C ASP A 719 69.36 26.72 29.13
N PRO A 720 69.02 26.40 30.39
CA PRO A 720 69.65 25.30 31.13
C PRO A 720 69.67 23.96 30.39
N SER A 721 68.68 23.70 29.52
CA SER A 721 68.59 22.48 28.71
C SER A 721 69.61 22.42 27.55
N ALA A 722 70.14 23.56 27.13
CA ALA A 722 71.16 23.64 26.08
C ALA A 722 72.60 23.54 26.63
N ILE A 723 72.76 23.47 27.95
CA ILE A 723 74.06 23.26 28.57
C ILE A 723 74.48 21.80 28.40
N GLY A 724 75.65 21.61 27.77
CA GLY A 724 76.26 20.28 27.62
C GLY A 724 76.85 19.74 28.93
N THR A 725 77.64 18.67 28.84
CA THR A 725 78.29 18.09 30.03
C THR A 725 79.30 19.06 30.64
N LEU A 726 79.08 19.44 31.91
CA LEU A 726 79.98 20.31 32.65
C LEU A 726 80.97 19.52 33.52
N THR A 727 82.18 20.04 33.66
CA THR A 727 83.12 19.60 34.69
C THR A 727 82.70 20.24 36.02
N PRO A 728 82.52 19.47 37.12
CA PRO A 728 82.09 20.04 38.40
C PRO A 728 83.05 21.11 38.92
N VAL A 729 82.50 22.21 39.44
CA VAL A 729 83.29 23.21 40.15
C VAL A 729 83.81 22.68 41.49
N GLN A 730 84.95 23.23 41.93
CA GLN A 730 85.48 23.00 43.26
C GLN A 730 85.79 24.34 43.93
N ALA A 731 85.29 24.54 45.15
CA ALA A 731 85.60 25.73 45.94
C ALA A 731 86.95 25.59 46.63
N ALA A 732 87.81 26.59 46.52
CA ALA A 732 89.12 26.58 47.18
C ALA A 732 88.96 26.54 48.71
N GLY A 733 89.47 25.49 49.35
CA GLY A 733 89.40 25.32 50.81
C GLY A 733 87.97 25.27 51.38
N GLY A 734 86.96 24.92 50.57
CA GLY A 734 85.56 24.90 51.01
C GLY A 734 84.93 26.27 51.20
N SER A 735 85.51 27.33 50.60
CA SER A 735 85.08 28.72 50.79
C SER A 735 83.68 29.06 50.28
N ASN A 736 83.05 28.18 49.51
CA ASN A 736 81.73 28.33 48.90
C ASN A 736 80.94 27.02 49.09
N PRO A 737 80.38 26.79 50.30
CA PRO A 737 79.59 25.59 50.57
C PRO A 737 78.43 25.43 49.58
N ASN A 738 78.13 24.19 49.20
CA ASN A 738 77.08 23.84 48.22
C ASN A 738 77.21 24.56 46.87
N ASN A 739 78.44 24.96 46.50
CA ASN A 739 78.75 25.71 45.29
C ASN A 739 78.08 27.09 45.18
N VAL A 740 77.58 27.65 46.28
CA VAL A 740 76.91 28.95 46.31
C VAL A 740 77.95 30.09 46.36
N PHE A 741 77.78 31.10 45.51
CA PHE A 741 78.57 32.32 45.58
C PHE A 741 78.26 33.08 46.87
N ARG A 742 79.29 33.62 47.52
CA ARG A 742 79.11 34.44 48.72
C ARG A 742 78.81 35.86 48.33
N PHE A 743 77.66 36.37 48.75
CA PHE A 743 77.32 37.80 48.60
C PHE A 743 78.24 38.68 49.47
N GLN A 744 78.68 39.80 48.93
CA GLN A 744 79.43 40.87 49.59
C GLN A 744 78.64 42.17 49.40
N GLY A 745 78.10 42.72 50.49
CA GLY A 745 77.37 44.00 50.45
C GLY A 745 78.32 45.21 50.46
N GLY A 746 77.76 46.42 50.28
CA GLY A 746 78.51 47.68 50.32
C GLY A 746 78.06 48.66 49.23
N ALA A 747 78.87 49.67 48.93
CA ALA A 747 78.60 50.65 47.87
C ALA A 747 78.65 50.04 46.45
N ASN A 748 79.38 48.93 46.28
CA ASN A 748 79.45 48.13 45.05
C ASN A 748 79.28 46.65 45.44
N PRO A 749 78.05 46.16 45.61
CA PRO A 749 77.82 44.78 46.02
C PRO A 749 78.19 43.79 44.91
N PHE A 750 78.61 42.58 45.28
CA PHE A 750 78.97 41.52 44.33
C PHE A 750 78.87 40.12 44.95
N TYR A 751 78.82 39.11 44.10
CA TYR A 751 78.86 37.70 44.43
C TYR A 751 80.27 37.16 44.14
N MET A 752 80.83 36.40 45.09
CA MET A 752 82.18 35.86 44.98
C MET A 752 82.24 34.34 45.07
N TYR A 753 82.89 33.72 44.09
CA TYR A 753 83.23 32.29 44.09
C TYR A 753 84.73 32.09 43.94
N ASN A 754 85.40 31.52 44.94
CA ASN A 754 86.83 31.21 44.82
C ASN A 754 86.99 29.85 44.13
N LEU A 755 87.06 29.87 42.80
CA LEU A 755 87.20 28.68 41.99
C LEU A 755 88.60 28.08 42.16
N LYS A 756 88.67 26.82 42.59
CA LYS A 756 89.88 26.00 42.51
C LYS A 756 89.96 25.43 41.10
N ILE A 757 90.95 25.86 40.33
CA ILE A 757 91.16 25.35 38.96
C ILE A 757 91.66 23.90 39.07
N PRO A 758 91.04 22.91 38.43
CA PRO A 758 91.49 21.53 38.47
C PRO A 758 92.94 21.38 37.99
N GLN A 759 93.75 20.57 38.69
CA GLN A 759 95.19 20.46 38.43
C GLN A 759 95.54 19.82 37.07
N GLY A 760 94.60 19.12 36.44
CA GLY A 760 94.75 18.48 35.12
C GLY A 760 94.00 19.19 33.99
N LEU A 761 93.53 20.41 34.20
CA LEU A 761 92.80 21.17 33.18
C LEU A 761 93.78 21.69 32.12
N ALA A 762 93.47 21.48 30.83
CA ALA A 762 94.33 21.92 29.73
C ALA A 762 94.32 23.44 29.56
N ALA A 763 95.40 24.01 29.01
CA ALA A 763 95.46 25.43 28.67
C ALA A 763 94.36 25.81 27.67
N GLY A 764 93.67 26.93 27.90
CA GLY A 764 92.55 27.38 27.08
C GLY A 764 91.55 28.30 27.82
N THR A 765 90.50 28.71 27.11
CA THR A 765 89.40 29.52 27.67
C THR A 765 88.27 28.61 28.13
N TYR A 766 87.75 28.88 29.32
CA TYR A 766 86.65 28.13 29.92
C TYR A 766 85.51 29.06 30.29
N ARG A 767 84.29 28.57 30.15
CA ARG A 767 83.08 29.18 30.71
C ARG A 767 82.81 28.56 32.07
N LEU A 768 82.61 29.41 33.08
CA LEU A 768 82.00 29.01 34.34
C LEU A 768 80.51 29.29 34.25
N TYR A 769 79.72 28.22 34.27
CA TYR A 769 78.26 28.30 34.27
C TYR A 769 77.73 28.39 35.71
N PHE A 770 76.69 29.20 35.89
CA PHE A 770 76.02 29.38 37.17
C PHE A 770 74.52 29.68 36.97
N SER A 771 73.71 29.21 37.91
CA SER A 771 72.29 29.53 37.96
C SER A 771 72.04 30.67 38.94
N ILE A 772 70.99 31.44 38.72
CA ILE A 772 70.53 32.49 39.63
C ILE A 772 69.10 32.15 40.06
N THR A 773 68.79 32.34 41.35
CA THR A 773 67.45 32.03 41.86
C THR A 773 66.39 32.86 41.14
N SER A 774 65.32 32.20 40.71
CA SER A 774 64.21 32.76 39.93
C SER A 774 64.57 33.17 38.50
N ASP A 775 65.84 33.19 38.10
CA ASP A 775 66.21 33.45 36.70
C ASP A 775 65.97 32.18 35.86
N PRO A 776 65.19 32.26 34.78
CA PRO A 776 64.92 31.11 33.93
C PRO A 776 66.13 30.67 33.09
N LEU A 777 67.14 31.53 32.95
CA LEU A 777 68.37 31.23 32.22
C LEU A 777 69.52 30.92 33.18
N ASP A 778 70.39 30.02 32.72
CA ASP A 778 71.71 29.86 33.31
C ASP A 778 72.69 30.82 32.63
N HIS A 779 73.67 31.30 33.38
CA HIS A 779 74.60 32.31 32.92
C HIS A 779 76.03 31.78 32.90
N TRP A 780 76.90 32.41 32.11
CA TRP A 780 78.33 32.16 32.19
C TRP A 780 79.17 33.42 32.23
N VAL A 781 80.37 33.26 32.78
CA VAL A 781 81.51 34.17 32.59
C VAL A 781 82.72 33.36 32.13
N THR A 782 83.56 33.94 31.28
CA THR A 782 84.79 33.30 30.83
C THR A 782 85.98 33.56 31.75
N PHE A 783 86.92 32.62 31.78
CA PHE A 783 88.26 32.76 32.35
C PHE A 783 89.27 31.95 31.54
N THR A 784 90.56 32.25 31.68
CA THR A 784 91.64 31.62 30.90
C THR A 784 92.60 30.84 31.80
N VAL A 785 93.10 29.70 31.30
CA VAL A 785 94.04 28.80 31.98
C VAL A 785 95.28 28.62 31.10
N ASP A 786 96.47 28.67 31.70
CA ASP A 786 97.78 28.50 31.03
C ASP A 786 98.56 27.26 31.51
#